data_AF-A0AAD7R7L8-F1
#
_entry.id   AF-A0AAD7R7L8-F1
#
_cell.length_a   1.000
_cell.length_b   1.000
_cell.length_c   1.000
_cell.angle_alpha   90.00
_cell.angle_beta   90.00
_cell.angle_gamma   90.00
#
_symmetry.space_group_name_H-M   'P 1'
#
loop_
_entity.id
_entity.type
_entity.pdbx_description
1 polymer ?
#
loop_
_entity_poly.entity_id
_entity_poly.type
_entity_poly.pdbx_seq_one_letter_code
_entity_poly.pdbx_strand_id
1 'polypeptide(L)'
;MLATGAAVTTALAQVDREKIYQWINELSSPETRENALLELSKKRESVPDLAPMLWHSCGTIAALLQEIVNIYPSINPPTLTAHQSNRVCNALALLQCVASHPETRSAFLAAHIPLFLYPFLHTVSKTRPFEYLRLTSLGVIGALVKTDEQEVINFLLTTEIIPLCLRIMESGSELSKTVATFILQKILLDDTGLAYICQTYERFSHVAMILGKMVLQLSKEPSARLLKHVVRCYLRLSDNPRAREALRQCLPDQLKDTTFAQVLKDDTTTKRWLAQLVKNLQEGQITDPRGIPLPPQDSKVLLDCVWPTNRVLKAGSRPGPVEGSLLCPVSSPVCLCDAMFTPATSDKTLFCEAAEGGTIQEMASTKTVLCIQGEQSLQSMAAGSMMRKVKSRTRKKQRYFKLEEDGMTICDMSKKDGKTYATFSVSEVESVREGHQSEVLQSVADEFPAERCLTLVFCGRRGNLDLVAESAEEAGSWVTGVRALLEHLENMGQKERLDQWIRDWFRKADKNKDGRMNFREVRDLLKMMNVDMDELHALHLFMLADKSQSETLEDDEFVLFYKMLTRRDDVRRVFQEYSDDGQRLSLCDLEDFLRDEQLEGESSPQRALEIVHRYEPSEADKRLQAMSIDGFLMYLSSREGSIFNPRQQSVYQDMTQPLCHYFISSSHNTYLLEDQLIGHSSVEGYIRALKRGCRCVELDCWDGPNGEPIIYHGHTLTSKILFKDVVIAVEKYAFRASKCPVILSIENHCGVEQQRVMAQHLIEILGDKLLKDPLDGKIHDKLPSPKELMGKILIKGKTIGKLEESQSGVAEESLVGEVSDEDEIADIDEEGSNNADRGKKSKGQLSRQLSDCVVYCRTVHFSSFEHSRLHSKFCEMSSFTESKARKLIRTAGADFVHHNARQLTRVYPGGLRTDSSNYDPQDMWNVGCQLVALNFQTAGEEMDLNDGLFSQNGRCGYVLKPAFMRSCERRFDPEHPEDREEYQPMRLVIQVISGQQFPKVSSKEGSIVDPLVRVEIHGVPLDQAKQETRHIENNGFNPQWYDALQFTLHAPELALVRFVVEDHDMASKNDFIGQYTLPFTCILQGYRHVPLLSKDGTSISPSSLFVHVRIMKP
;
A
#
# COMPACT_ATOMS: atom_id res chain seq x y z
N MET A 1 -31.33 13.64 72.69
CA MET A 1 -30.40 12.65 72.10
C MET A 1 -30.33 12.68 70.56
N LEU A 2 -30.81 13.73 69.86
CA LEU A 2 -30.73 13.84 68.40
C LEU A 2 -29.62 14.78 67.88
N ALA A 3 -28.93 15.54 68.76
CA ALA A 3 -27.86 16.46 68.38
C ALA A 3 -26.44 15.84 68.40
N THR A 4 -26.24 14.73 69.12
CA THR A 4 -24.94 14.05 69.22
C THR A 4 -24.69 13.06 68.06
N GLY A 5 -25.73 12.58 67.38
CA GLY A 5 -25.59 11.72 66.20
C GLY A 5 -25.08 12.48 64.96
N ALA A 6 -25.50 13.73 64.77
CA ALA A 6 -25.07 14.55 63.64
C ALA A 6 -23.58 14.88 63.71
N ALA A 7 -23.08 15.37 64.85
CA ALA A 7 -21.67 15.76 65.02
C ALA A 7 -20.68 14.58 64.91
N VAL A 8 -21.05 13.38 65.38
CA VAL A 8 -20.24 12.16 65.21
C VAL A 8 -20.20 11.71 63.75
N THR A 9 -21.31 11.86 63.01
CA THR A 9 -21.38 11.55 61.58
C THR A 9 -20.57 12.56 60.75
N THR A 10 -20.57 13.85 61.12
CA THR A 10 -19.75 14.88 60.46
C THR A 10 -18.25 14.69 60.73
N ALA A 11 -17.86 14.33 61.97
CA ALA A 11 -16.47 14.06 62.32
C ALA A 11 -15.94 12.78 61.64
N LEU A 12 -16.73 11.71 61.55
CA LEU A 12 -16.38 10.49 60.81
C LEU A 12 -16.24 10.75 59.30
N ALA A 13 -17.11 11.58 58.72
CA ALA A 13 -17.01 11.99 57.31
C ALA A 13 -15.78 12.88 57.04
N GLN A 14 -15.39 13.72 58.01
CA GLN A 14 -14.21 14.58 57.92
C GLN A 14 -12.89 13.77 57.99
N VAL A 15 -12.83 12.76 58.88
CA VAL A 15 -11.70 11.82 58.97
C VAL A 15 -11.56 10.93 57.73
N ASP A 16 -12.67 10.54 57.09
CA ASP A 16 -12.63 9.77 55.82
C ASP A 16 -12.14 10.67 54.67
N ARG A 17 -12.46 11.97 54.68
CA ARG A 17 -12.01 12.93 53.65
C ARG A 17 -10.53 13.28 53.74
N GLU A 18 -9.98 13.44 54.95
CA GLU A 18 -8.54 13.65 55.16
C GLU A 18 -7.71 12.47 54.65
N LYS A 19 -8.17 11.23 54.90
CA LYS A 19 -7.52 10.03 54.38
C LYS A 19 -7.54 9.95 52.85
N ILE A 20 -8.62 10.40 52.21
CA ILE A 20 -8.70 10.45 50.74
C ILE A 20 -7.66 11.44 50.18
N TYR A 21 -7.54 12.64 50.75
CA TYR A 21 -6.50 13.59 50.33
C TYR A 21 -5.09 13.04 50.55
N GLN A 22 -4.87 12.34 51.67
CA GLN A 22 -3.60 11.67 51.93
C GLN A 22 -3.28 10.64 50.83
N TRP A 23 -4.21 9.74 50.50
CA TRP A 23 -4.00 8.77 49.42
C TRP A 23 -3.80 9.41 48.05
N ILE A 24 -4.50 10.51 47.74
CA ILE A 24 -4.28 11.25 46.49
C ILE A 24 -2.85 11.80 46.42
N ASN A 25 -2.34 12.38 47.51
CA ASN A 25 -0.95 12.84 47.57
C ASN A 25 0.05 11.68 47.42
N GLU A 26 -0.25 10.53 48.05
CA GLU A 26 0.55 9.31 47.97
C GLU A 26 0.62 8.70 46.55
N LEU A 27 -0.28 9.06 45.62
CA LEU A 27 -0.17 8.66 44.21
C LEU A 27 1.08 9.24 43.53
N SER A 28 1.58 10.39 43.99
CA SER A 28 2.75 11.04 43.39
C SER A 28 4.04 10.28 43.66
N SER A 29 4.13 9.54 44.77
CA SER A 29 5.32 8.77 45.16
C SER A 29 5.23 7.31 44.68
N PRO A 30 6.21 6.81 43.89
CA PRO A 30 6.21 5.42 43.39
C PRO A 30 6.10 4.34 44.49
N GLU A 31 6.64 4.60 45.68
CA GLU A 31 6.68 3.66 46.81
C GLU A 31 5.30 3.47 47.47
N THR A 32 4.49 4.53 47.54
CA THR A 32 3.17 4.52 48.19
C THR A 32 2.01 4.35 47.20
N ARG A 33 2.27 4.60 45.91
CA ARG A 33 1.26 4.65 44.85
C ARG A 33 0.39 3.41 44.74
N GLU A 34 0.97 2.22 44.90
CA GLU A 34 0.22 0.97 44.73
C GLU A 34 -0.89 0.81 45.78
N ASN A 35 -0.57 1.10 47.03
CA ASN A 35 -1.55 1.07 48.12
C ASN A 35 -2.60 2.18 47.95
N ALA A 36 -2.17 3.39 47.56
CA ALA A 36 -3.07 4.50 47.28
C ALA A 36 -4.07 4.18 46.14
N LEU A 37 -3.61 3.60 45.03
CA LEU A 37 -4.46 3.15 43.93
C LEU A 37 -5.52 2.16 44.40
N LEU A 38 -5.14 1.19 45.23
CA LEU A 38 -6.05 0.16 45.76
C LEU A 38 -7.11 0.75 46.69
N GLU A 39 -6.73 1.63 47.62
CA GLU A 39 -7.67 2.22 48.58
C GLU A 39 -8.61 3.23 47.92
N LEU A 40 -8.09 4.06 47.00
CA LEU A 40 -8.92 4.99 46.24
C LEU A 40 -9.88 4.26 45.29
N SER A 41 -9.45 3.16 44.65
CA SER A 41 -10.32 2.42 43.71
C SER A 41 -11.52 1.77 44.42
N LYS A 42 -11.37 1.38 45.70
CA LYS A 42 -12.48 0.89 46.56
C LYS A 42 -13.47 2.00 46.92
N LYS A 43 -13.01 3.25 47.00
CA LYS A 43 -13.81 4.40 47.42
C LYS A 43 -14.55 5.09 46.27
N ARG A 44 -14.30 4.71 45.02
CA ARG A 44 -14.83 5.34 43.79
C ARG A 44 -16.36 5.47 43.71
N GLU A 45 -17.11 4.59 44.39
CA GLU A 45 -18.58 4.64 44.42
C GLU A 45 -19.13 5.30 45.70
N SER A 46 -18.35 5.28 46.78
CA SER A 46 -18.76 5.83 48.09
C SER A 46 -18.44 7.32 48.27
N VAL A 47 -17.58 7.89 47.42
CA VAL A 47 -17.12 9.28 47.51
C VAL A 47 -17.53 10.01 46.23
N PRO A 48 -18.63 10.80 46.25
CA PRO A 48 -19.16 11.46 45.05
C PRO A 48 -18.18 12.43 44.39
N ASP A 49 -17.43 13.19 45.20
CA ASP A 49 -16.51 14.24 44.73
C ASP A 49 -15.11 13.70 44.35
N LEU A 50 -14.93 12.37 44.31
CA LEU A 50 -13.60 11.79 44.08
C LEU A 50 -13.04 12.17 42.70
N ALA A 51 -13.86 12.22 41.66
CA ALA A 51 -13.42 12.58 40.31
C ALA A 51 -12.86 14.02 40.22
N PRO A 52 -13.57 15.06 40.68
CA PRO A 52 -13.00 16.41 40.79
C PRO A 52 -11.74 16.47 41.66
N MET A 53 -11.72 15.74 42.79
CA MET A 53 -10.55 15.68 43.67
C MET A 53 -9.32 15.09 42.95
N LEU A 54 -9.50 14.04 42.15
CA LEU A 54 -8.43 13.44 41.36
C LEU A 54 -7.96 14.35 40.22
N TRP A 55 -8.91 14.99 39.51
CA TRP A 55 -8.61 15.80 38.34
C TRP A 55 -7.87 17.10 38.68
N HIS A 56 -8.28 17.78 39.75
CA HIS A 56 -7.71 19.06 40.16
C HIS A 56 -6.49 18.94 41.09
N SER A 57 -6.13 17.74 41.52
CA SER A 57 -4.91 17.50 42.28
C SER A 57 -3.70 17.40 41.36
N CYS A 58 -2.65 18.16 41.67
CA CYS A 58 -1.45 18.24 40.85
C CYS A 58 -0.76 16.88 40.72
N GLY A 59 -0.37 16.50 39.50
CA GLY A 59 0.37 15.26 39.23
C GLY A 59 -0.48 13.97 39.24
N THR A 60 -1.71 13.99 39.73
CA THR A 60 -2.56 12.80 39.87
C THR A 60 -2.87 12.12 38.53
N ILE A 61 -3.39 12.85 37.54
CA ILE A 61 -3.71 12.28 36.22
C ILE A 61 -2.44 11.78 35.51
N ALA A 62 -1.31 12.49 35.65
CA ALA A 62 -0.03 12.06 35.12
C ALA A 62 0.45 10.74 35.78
N ALA A 63 0.28 10.59 37.09
CA ALA A 63 0.61 9.35 37.79
C ALA A 63 -0.27 8.17 37.34
N LEU A 64 -1.57 8.39 37.11
CA LEU A 64 -2.48 7.36 36.56
C LEU A 64 -2.07 6.95 35.13
N LEU A 65 -1.73 7.92 34.29
CA LEU A 65 -1.23 7.65 32.92
C LEU A 65 0.12 6.94 32.94
N GLN A 66 1.00 7.25 33.89
CA GLN A 66 2.28 6.57 34.04
C GLN A 66 2.08 5.07 34.31
N GLU A 67 1.12 4.69 35.15
CA GLU A 67 0.80 3.27 35.40
C GLU A 67 0.26 2.55 34.17
N ILE A 68 -0.44 3.27 33.28
CA ILE A 68 -0.93 2.77 32.00
C ILE A 68 0.22 2.53 31.03
N VAL A 69 1.09 3.53 30.84
CA VAL A 69 2.20 3.45 29.88
C VAL A 69 3.28 2.47 30.35
N ASN A 70 3.50 2.34 31.66
CA ASN A 70 4.51 1.44 32.23
C ASN A 70 4.29 -0.03 31.86
N ILE A 71 3.05 -0.43 31.55
CA ILE A 71 2.76 -1.82 31.16
C ILE A 71 2.74 -2.02 29.63
N TYR A 72 2.91 -0.97 28.82
CA TYR A 72 2.95 -1.10 27.35
C TYR A 72 4.02 -2.09 26.86
N PRO A 73 5.25 -2.11 27.41
CA PRO A 73 6.25 -3.11 27.02
C PRO A 73 5.80 -4.55 27.31
N SER A 74 4.93 -4.76 28.30
CA SER A 74 4.38 -6.07 28.66
C SER A 74 3.17 -6.50 27.80
N ILE A 75 2.67 -5.63 26.92
CA ILE A 75 1.58 -5.95 25.99
C ILE A 75 2.09 -6.77 24.79
N ASN A 76 3.28 -6.42 24.29
CA ASN A 76 3.89 -7.05 23.13
C ASN A 76 5.41 -7.19 23.32
N PRO A 77 5.94 -8.39 23.67
CA PRO A 77 5.25 -9.68 23.82
C PRO A 77 4.33 -9.72 25.07
N PRO A 78 3.27 -10.57 25.09
CA PRO A 78 2.25 -10.58 26.13
C PRO A 78 2.75 -11.20 27.44
N THR A 79 3.56 -10.45 28.19
CA THR A 79 4.25 -10.89 29.41
C THR A 79 3.65 -10.31 30.70
N LEU A 80 2.46 -9.69 30.60
CA LEU A 80 1.78 -9.03 31.71
C LEU A 80 1.45 -9.99 32.86
N THR A 81 2.02 -9.72 34.03
CA THR A 81 1.73 -10.49 35.25
C THR A 81 0.38 -10.11 35.86
N ALA A 82 -0.19 -11.00 36.69
CA ALA A 82 -1.42 -10.69 37.43
C ALA A 82 -1.27 -9.49 38.36
N HIS A 83 -0.09 -9.31 38.96
CA HIS A 83 0.23 -8.17 39.82
C HIS A 83 0.18 -6.84 39.04
N GLN A 84 0.88 -6.78 37.90
CA GLN A 84 0.89 -5.60 37.02
C GLN A 84 -0.50 -5.28 36.48
N SER A 85 -1.26 -6.30 36.05
CA SER A 85 -2.65 -6.13 35.61
C SER A 85 -3.55 -5.57 36.71
N ASN A 86 -3.49 -6.11 37.93
CA ASN A 86 -4.29 -5.58 39.05
C ASN A 86 -3.96 -4.12 39.37
N ARG A 87 -2.66 -3.78 39.36
CA ARG A 87 -2.18 -2.43 39.66
C ARG A 87 -2.70 -1.40 38.64
N VAL A 88 -2.54 -1.67 37.34
CA VAL A 88 -3.08 -0.77 36.30
C VAL A 88 -4.60 -0.73 36.28
N CYS A 89 -5.29 -1.85 36.55
CA CYS A 89 -6.75 -1.88 36.62
C CYS A 89 -7.30 -1.01 37.75
N ASN A 90 -6.58 -0.87 38.87
CA ASN A 90 -6.93 0.11 39.90
C ASN A 90 -6.83 1.54 39.39
N ALA A 91 -5.81 1.88 38.60
CA ALA A 91 -5.70 3.19 37.95
C ALA A 91 -6.84 3.43 36.94
N LEU A 92 -7.17 2.42 36.13
CA LEU A 92 -8.29 2.47 35.19
C LEU A 92 -9.64 2.65 35.89
N ALA A 93 -9.85 2.05 37.07
CA ALA A 93 -11.06 2.25 37.86
C ALA A 93 -11.22 3.70 38.35
N LEU A 94 -10.11 4.40 38.63
CA LEU A 94 -10.12 5.82 38.95
C LEU A 94 -10.38 6.68 37.71
N LEU A 95 -9.78 6.36 36.56
CA LEU A 95 -10.11 7.04 35.29
C LEU A 95 -11.56 6.82 34.87
N GLN A 96 -12.15 5.66 35.19
CA GLN A 96 -13.57 5.40 34.98
C GLN A 96 -14.45 6.37 35.78
N CYS A 97 -14.07 6.67 37.03
CA CYS A 97 -14.74 7.67 37.87
C CYS A 97 -14.66 9.06 37.22
N VAL A 98 -13.46 9.48 36.80
CA VAL A 98 -13.21 10.76 36.11
C VAL A 98 -14.00 10.87 34.80
N ALA A 99 -14.04 9.81 34.00
CA ALA A 99 -14.80 9.75 32.75
C ALA A 99 -16.32 9.86 32.99
N SER A 100 -16.81 9.29 34.08
CA SER A 100 -18.24 9.28 34.41
C SER A 100 -18.75 10.62 34.98
N HIS A 101 -17.89 11.45 35.56
CA HIS A 101 -18.29 12.65 36.29
C HIS A 101 -18.46 13.87 35.37
N PRO A 102 -19.56 14.64 35.47
CA PRO A 102 -19.88 15.73 34.54
C PRO A 102 -18.84 16.85 34.51
N GLU A 103 -18.24 17.21 35.66
CA GLU A 103 -17.26 18.31 35.72
C GLU A 103 -15.92 17.99 35.07
N THR A 104 -15.53 16.72 35.00
CA THR A 104 -14.20 16.31 34.54
C THR A 104 -14.22 15.69 33.15
N ARG A 105 -15.37 15.25 32.66
CA ARG A 105 -15.51 14.48 31.42
C ARG A 105 -15.09 15.24 30.16
N SER A 106 -15.59 16.46 29.95
CA SER A 106 -15.22 17.22 28.74
C SER A 106 -13.72 17.51 28.72
N ALA A 107 -13.12 17.80 29.88
CA ALA A 107 -11.67 17.99 30.00
C ALA A 107 -10.90 16.68 29.78
N PHE A 108 -11.43 15.54 30.24
CA PHE A 108 -10.89 14.20 30.00
C PHE A 108 -10.89 13.82 28.51
N LEU A 109 -11.94 14.20 27.77
CA LEU A 109 -12.02 14.04 26.31
C LEU A 109 -11.07 14.99 25.57
N ALA A 110 -11.06 16.28 25.92
CA ALA A 110 -10.18 17.27 25.31
C ALA A 110 -8.69 16.93 25.49
N ALA A 111 -8.34 16.30 26.62
CA ALA A 111 -6.99 15.80 26.89
C ALA A 111 -6.66 14.48 26.15
N HIS A 112 -7.58 13.94 25.35
CA HIS A 112 -7.41 12.70 24.57
C HIS A 112 -7.00 11.47 25.42
N ILE A 113 -7.30 11.48 26.72
CA ILE A 113 -6.97 10.39 27.65
C ILE A 113 -7.55 9.02 27.24
N PRO A 114 -8.77 8.90 26.67
CA PRO A 114 -9.29 7.61 26.23
C PRO A 114 -8.38 6.85 25.25
N LEU A 115 -7.56 7.56 24.45
CA LEU A 115 -6.71 6.94 23.44
C LEU A 115 -5.59 6.07 24.06
N PHE A 116 -5.14 6.39 25.28
CA PHE A 116 -4.15 5.60 26.01
C PHE A 116 -4.65 4.19 26.37
N LEU A 117 -5.95 3.93 26.23
CA LEU A 117 -6.55 2.63 26.53
C LEU A 117 -6.60 1.71 25.31
N TYR A 118 -6.40 2.24 24.10
CA TYR A 118 -6.59 1.48 22.86
C TYR A 118 -5.54 0.36 22.71
N PRO A 119 -4.26 0.54 23.10
CA PRO A 119 -3.30 -0.56 23.15
C PRO A 119 -3.79 -1.76 23.98
N PHE A 120 -4.54 -1.52 25.05
CA PHE A 120 -5.13 -2.60 25.86
C PHE A 120 -6.25 -3.33 25.12
N LEU A 121 -7.10 -2.60 24.39
CA LEU A 121 -8.18 -3.16 23.58
C LEU A 121 -7.67 -3.94 22.36
N HIS A 122 -6.46 -3.63 21.86
CA HIS A 122 -5.78 -4.39 20.80
C HIS A 122 -5.19 -5.71 21.28
N THR A 123 -5.09 -5.96 22.59
CA THR A 123 -4.49 -7.20 23.10
C THR A 123 -5.28 -8.44 22.68
N VAL A 124 -4.57 -9.49 22.27
CA VAL A 124 -5.14 -10.76 21.77
C VAL A 124 -5.03 -11.92 22.77
N SER A 125 -4.19 -11.77 23.81
CA SER A 125 -4.00 -12.82 24.82
C SER A 125 -5.27 -13.05 25.64
N LYS A 126 -5.70 -14.31 25.73
CA LYS A 126 -6.88 -14.77 26.49
C LYS A 126 -6.57 -15.09 27.96
N THR A 127 -5.34 -14.81 28.42
CA THR A 127 -4.98 -15.02 29.81
C THR A 127 -5.76 -14.08 30.73
N ARG A 128 -5.99 -14.51 31.97
CA ARG A 128 -6.79 -13.77 32.95
C ARG A 128 -6.31 -12.32 33.16
N PRO A 129 -5.00 -12.00 33.24
CA PRO A 129 -4.52 -10.62 33.39
C PRO A 129 -4.91 -9.71 32.21
N PHE A 130 -4.89 -10.23 30.98
CA PHE A 130 -5.22 -9.48 29.77
C PHE A 130 -6.73 -9.32 29.55
N GLU A 131 -7.52 -10.35 29.86
CA GLU A 131 -8.99 -10.24 29.85
C GLU A 131 -9.46 -9.22 30.90
N TYR A 132 -8.85 -9.23 32.09
CA TYR A 132 -9.19 -8.26 33.13
C TYR A 132 -8.81 -6.82 32.73
N LEU A 133 -7.64 -6.65 32.10
CA LEU A 133 -7.18 -5.37 31.57
C LEU A 133 -8.13 -4.83 30.47
N ARG A 134 -8.49 -5.67 29.50
CA ARG A 134 -9.43 -5.33 28.43
C ARG A 134 -10.80 -4.94 28.98
N LEU A 135 -11.35 -5.74 29.88
CA LEU A 135 -12.66 -5.49 30.47
C LEU A 135 -12.69 -4.17 31.25
N THR A 136 -11.64 -3.88 32.03
CA THR A 136 -11.56 -2.64 32.81
C THR A 136 -11.40 -1.42 31.90
N SER A 137 -10.63 -1.55 30.80
CA SER A 137 -10.48 -0.51 29.78
C SER A 137 -11.79 -0.21 29.05
N LEU A 138 -12.53 -1.26 28.65
CA LEU A 138 -13.89 -1.13 28.12
C LEU A 138 -14.84 -0.50 29.15
N GLY A 139 -14.62 -0.71 30.44
CA GLY A 139 -15.38 -0.08 31.52
C GLY A 139 -15.25 1.45 31.52
N VAL A 140 -14.06 1.99 31.22
CA VAL A 140 -13.84 3.44 31.10
C VAL A 140 -14.59 4.01 29.90
N ILE A 141 -14.45 3.40 28.72
CA ILE A 141 -15.18 3.83 27.51
C ILE A 141 -16.70 3.65 27.70
N GLY A 142 -17.11 2.56 28.33
CA GLY A 142 -18.49 2.27 28.71
C GLY A 142 -19.09 3.33 29.63
N ALA A 143 -18.29 3.92 30.52
CA ALA A 143 -18.72 5.02 31.39
C ALA A 143 -18.94 6.32 30.61
N LEU A 144 -18.11 6.61 29.60
CA LEU A 144 -18.29 7.77 28.72
C LEU A 144 -19.59 7.67 27.94
N VAL A 145 -19.84 6.56 27.25
CA VAL A 145 -21.04 6.41 26.40
C VAL A 145 -22.34 6.25 27.19
N LYS A 146 -22.27 6.01 28.50
CA LYS A 146 -23.44 5.89 29.37
C LYS A 146 -24.12 7.25 29.61
N THR A 147 -23.43 8.36 29.39
CA THR A 147 -23.92 9.71 29.70
C THR A 147 -24.86 10.25 28.63
N ASP A 148 -24.94 9.59 27.46
CA ASP A 148 -25.77 9.97 26.32
C ASP A 148 -25.46 11.38 25.78
N GLU A 149 -24.23 11.88 25.98
CA GLU A 149 -23.78 13.17 25.47
C GLU A 149 -23.20 13.06 24.05
N GLN A 150 -23.64 13.95 23.17
CA GLN A 150 -23.23 13.96 21.77
C GLN A 150 -21.72 14.23 21.59
N GLU A 151 -21.11 15.04 22.47
CA GLU A 151 -19.67 15.32 22.46
C GLU A 151 -18.84 14.02 22.57
N VAL A 152 -19.26 13.10 23.44
CA VAL A 152 -18.62 11.78 23.60
C VAL A 152 -18.72 10.97 22.30
N ILE A 153 -19.90 10.92 21.69
CA ILE A 153 -20.11 10.15 20.47
C ILE A 153 -19.28 10.73 19.32
N ASN A 154 -19.28 12.05 19.14
CA ASN A 154 -18.47 12.71 18.12
C ASN A 154 -16.98 12.43 18.30
N PHE A 155 -16.46 12.50 19.53
CA PHE A 155 -15.09 12.11 19.83
C PHE A 155 -14.84 10.65 19.40
N LEU A 156 -15.67 9.72 19.85
CA LEU A 156 -15.51 8.30 19.56
C LEU A 156 -15.58 7.96 18.06
N LEU A 157 -16.42 8.65 17.28
CA LEU A 157 -16.52 8.46 15.83
C LEU A 157 -15.26 8.90 15.06
N THR A 158 -14.43 9.78 15.63
CA THR A 158 -13.12 10.16 15.06
C THR A 158 -12.01 9.16 15.38
N THR A 159 -12.31 8.09 16.12
CA THR A 159 -11.33 7.10 16.61
C THR A 159 -11.65 5.69 16.14
N GLU A 160 -10.74 4.74 16.42
CA GLU A 160 -10.87 3.33 16.03
C GLU A 160 -11.76 2.46 16.96
N ILE A 161 -12.58 3.08 17.82
CA ILE A 161 -13.37 2.32 18.82
C ILE A 161 -14.40 1.37 18.21
N ILE A 162 -15.01 1.72 17.06
CA ILE A 162 -16.01 0.88 16.41
C ILE A 162 -15.37 -0.43 15.91
N PRO A 163 -14.28 -0.41 15.11
CA PRO A 163 -13.53 -1.62 14.76
C PRO A 163 -13.06 -2.44 15.97
N LEU A 164 -12.57 -1.80 17.03
CA LEU A 164 -12.14 -2.47 18.26
C LEU A 164 -13.28 -3.20 18.96
N CYS A 165 -14.43 -2.54 19.12
CA CYS A 165 -15.62 -3.17 19.69
C CYS A 165 -16.10 -4.35 18.85
N LEU A 166 -16.11 -4.24 17.52
CA LEU A 166 -16.51 -5.35 16.63
C LEU A 166 -15.59 -6.56 16.76
N ARG A 167 -14.26 -6.36 16.84
CA ARG A 167 -13.29 -7.45 17.07
C ARG A 167 -13.50 -8.15 18.40
N ILE A 168 -13.74 -7.38 19.47
CA ILE A 168 -14.00 -7.91 20.82
C ILE A 168 -15.35 -8.64 20.86
N MET A 169 -16.38 -8.10 20.19
CA MET A 169 -17.69 -8.74 20.03
C MET A 169 -17.61 -10.09 19.35
N GLU A 170 -16.66 -10.29 18.44
CA GLU A 170 -16.44 -11.56 17.75
C GLU A 170 -15.68 -12.58 18.62
N SER A 171 -14.57 -12.16 19.24
CA SER A 171 -13.57 -13.09 19.80
C SER A 171 -13.34 -13.02 21.33
N GLY A 172 -13.92 -12.02 22.01
CA GLY A 172 -13.71 -11.79 23.44
C GLY A 172 -14.49 -12.72 24.38
N SER A 173 -14.21 -12.63 25.68
CA SER A 173 -15.03 -13.27 26.71
C SER A 173 -16.47 -12.72 26.73
N GLU A 174 -17.43 -13.47 27.30
CA GLU A 174 -18.85 -13.07 27.33
C GLU A 174 -19.06 -11.68 27.94
N LEU A 175 -18.33 -11.36 29.02
CA LEU A 175 -18.37 -10.04 29.65
C LEU A 175 -17.83 -8.94 28.73
N SER A 176 -16.67 -9.16 28.11
CA SER A 176 -16.08 -8.20 27.16
C SER A 176 -16.98 -7.99 25.94
N LYS A 177 -17.58 -9.07 25.41
CA LYS A 177 -18.60 -9.02 24.34
C LYS A 177 -19.80 -8.18 24.75
N THR A 178 -20.29 -8.35 25.98
CA THR A 178 -21.43 -7.61 26.53
C THR A 178 -21.12 -6.11 26.61
N VAL A 179 -19.97 -5.72 27.15
CA VAL A 179 -19.60 -4.30 27.28
C VAL A 179 -19.31 -3.67 25.91
N ALA A 180 -18.61 -4.36 25.01
CA ALA A 180 -18.35 -3.87 23.66
C ALA A 180 -19.65 -3.69 22.85
N THR A 181 -20.59 -4.63 22.97
CA THR A 181 -21.92 -4.50 22.34
C THR A 181 -22.71 -3.36 22.94
N PHE A 182 -22.61 -3.13 24.26
CA PHE A 182 -23.24 -1.98 24.91
C PHE A 182 -22.68 -0.65 24.39
N ILE A 183 -21.36 -0.55 24.19
CA ILE A 183 -20.72 0.65 23.63
C ILE A 183 -21.21 0.90 22.20
N LEU A 184 -21.18 -0.13 21.35
CA LEU A 184 -21.70 -0.03 19.99
C LEU A 184 -23.19 0.32 19.96
N GLN A 185 -23.97 -0.25 20.88
CA GLN A 185 -25.39 0.08 21.03
C GLN A 185 -25.57 1.57 21.34
N LYS A 186 -24.80 2.14 22.27
CA LYS A 186 -24.89 3.55 22.62
C LYS A 186 -24.53 4.47 21.44
N ILE A 187 -23.50 4.12 20.68
CA ILE A 187 -23.15 4.83 19.43
C ILE A 187 -24.31 4.76 18.42
N LEU A 188 -24.93 3.59 18.24
CA LEU A 188 -26.07 3.43 17.33
C LEU A 188 -27.31 4.20 17.80
N LEU A 189 -27.52 4.35 19.11
CA LEU A 189 -28.67 5.08 19.65
C LEU A 189 -28.61 6.58 19.31
N ASP A 190 -27.41 7.14 19.21
CA ASP A 190 -27.19 8.50 18.74
C ASP A 190 -27.45 8.62 17.22
N ASP A 191 -28.01 9.75 16.79
CA ASP A 191 -28.34 9.97 15.37
C ASP A 191 -27.09 10.14 14.49
N THR A 192 -26.03 10.77 15.00
CA THR A 192 -24.76 10.92 14.28
C THR A 192 -24.04 9.58 14.18
N GLY A 193 -24.06 8.78 15.24
CA GLY A 193 -23.50 7.42 15.22
C GLY A 193 -24.26 6.47 14.30
N LEU A 194 -25.59 6.49 14.30
CA LEU A 194 -26.40 5.73 13.34
C LEU A 194 -26.14 6.17 11.89
N ALA A 195 -26.08 7.47 11.64
CA ALA A 195 -25.79 8.01 10.32
C ALA A 195 -24.39 7.61 9.84
N TYR A 196 -23.38 7.60 10.72
CA TYR A 196 -22.02 7.18 10.40
C TYR A 196 -21.95 5.70 10.00
N ILE A 197 -22.59 4.82 10.77
CA ILE A 197 -22.60 3.37 10.50
C ILE A 197 -23.41 3.08 9.23
N CYS A 198 -24.51 3.78 9.00
CA CYS A 198 -25.33 3.65 7.80
C CYS A 198 -24.86 4.56 6.65
N GLN A 199 -23.71 5.21 6.74
CA GLN A 199 -23.24 6.12 5.70
C GLN A 199 -22.86 5.32 4.44
N THR A 200 -22.14 4.22 4.64
CA THR A 200 -21.73 3.29 3.59
C THR A 200 -22.30 1.90 3.86
N TYR A 201 -22.54 1.15 2.78
CA TYR A 201 -22.99 -0.23 2.91
C TYR A 201 -21.96 -1.11 3.64
N GLU A 202 -20.67 -0.86 3.42
CA GLU A 202 -19.57 -1.61 4.07
C GLU A 202 -19.61 -1.51 5.60
N ARG A 203 -19.75 -0.29 6.14
CA ARG A 203 -19.83 -0.08 7.60
C ARG A 203 -21.06 -0.75 8.19
N PHE A 204 -22.22 -0.59 7.55
CA PHE A 204 -23.45 -1.26 7.95
C PHE A 204 -23.32 -2.79 7.91
N SER A 205 -22.80 -3.32 6.79
CA SER A 205 -22.68 -4.76 6.54
C SER A 205 -21.75 -5.42 7.55
N HIS A 206 -20.61 -4.79 7.86
CA HIS A 206 -19.69 -5.30 8.87
C HIS A 206 -20.36 -5.40 10.25
N VAL A 207 -21.07 -4.35 10.70
CA VAL A 207 -21.82 -4.37 11.96
C VAL A 207 -22.90 -5.45 11.95
N ALA A 208 -23.70 -5.53 10.88
CA ALA A 208 -24.78 -6.51 10.74
C ALA A 208 -24.28 -7.96 10.72
N MET A 209 -23.12 -8.21 10.09
CA MET A 209 -22.47 -9.52 10.03
C MET A 209 -22.01 -9.98 11.41
N ILE A 210 -21.31 -9.13 12.17
CA ILE A 210 -20.83 -9.50 13.51
C ILE A 210 -22.01 -9.74 14.46
N LEU A 211 -23.03 -8.87 14.44
CA LEU A 211 -24.26 -9.11 15.19
C LEU A 211 -24.92 -10.45 14.79
N GLY A 212 -24.87 -10.82 13.50
CA GLY A 212 -25.42 -12.08 13.00
C GLY A 212 -24.66 -13.29 13.53
N LYS A 213 -23.32 -13.25 13.51
CA LYS A 213 -22.47 -14.27 14.14
C LYS A 213 -22.77 -14.42 15.64
N MET A 214 -22.98 -13.31 16.34
CA MET A 214 -23.33 -13.33 17.76
C MET A 214 -24.70 -13.98 18.01
N VAL A 215 -25.70 -13.73 17.16
CA VAL A 215 -27.00 -14.41 17.25
C VAL A 215 -26.85 -15.92 17.08
N LEU A 216 -26.05 -16.36 16.11
CA LEU A 216 -25.77 -17.78 15.88
C LEU A 216 -24.99 -18.44 17.04
N GLN A 217 -24.14 -17.68 17.73
CA GLN A 217 -23.50 -18.16 18.95
C GLN A 217 -24.50 -18.25 20.10
N LEU A 218 -25.33 -17.22 20.29
CA LEU A 218 -26.33 -17.14 21.35
C LEU A 218 -27.42 -18.21 21.25
N SER A 219 -27.70 -18.74 20.06
CA SER A 219 -28.63 -19.86 19.88
C SER A 219 -28.06 -21.19 20.41
N LYS A 220 -26.73 -21.32 20.45
CA LYS A 220 -26.02 -22.48 21.02
C LYS A 220 -25.75 -22.30 22.52
N GLU A 221 -25.32 -21.10 22.90
CA GLU A 221 -24.95 -20.73 24.28
C GLU A 221 -25.73 -19.48 24.72
N PRO A 222 -26.92 -19.65 25.33
CA PRO A 222 -27.79 -18.51 25.59
C PRO A 222 -27.28 -17.55 26.68
N SER A 223 -27.24 -16.26 26.35
CA SER A 223 -27.01 -15.18 27.31
C SER A 223 -28.04 -14.07 27.15
N ALA A 224 -28.95 -13.95 28.12
CA ALA A 224 -30.01 -12.94 28.09
C ALA A 224 -29.46 -11.50 28.11
N ARG A 225 -28.33 -11.28 28.81
CA ARG A 225 -27.67 -9.96 28.91
C ARG A 225 -27.12 -9.51 27.57
N LEU A 226 -26.39 -10.40 26.88
CA LEU A 226 -25.81 -10.08 25.58
C LEU A 226 -26.88 -9.95 24.50
N LEU A 227 -27.86 -10.86 24.47
CA LEU A 227 -28.96 -10.87 23.52
C LEU A 227 -29.76 -9.56 23.54
N LYS A 228 -30.00 -9.00 24.73
CA LYS A 228 -30.68 -7.71 24.90
C LYS A 228 -30.00 -6.58 24.12
N HIS A 229 -28.66 -6.49 24.18
CA HIS A 229 -27.90 -5.46 23.47
C HIS A 229 -27.92 -5.70 21.95
N VAL A 230 -27.75 -6.96 21.51
CA VAL A 230 -27.80 -7.35 20.10
C VAL A 230 -29.16 -7.00 19.47
N VAL A 231 -30.26 -7.35 20.13
CA VAL A 231 -31.62 -7.00 19.67
C VAL A 231 -31.80 -5.49 19.58
N ARG A 232 -31.26 -4.74 20.56
CA ARG A 232 -31.39 -3.28 20.56
C ARG A 232 -30.60 -2.62 19.43
N CYS A 233 -29.43 -3.15 19.07
CA CYS A 233 -28.65 -2.71 17.91
C CYS A 233 -29.43 -2.94 16.60
N TYR A 234 -29.97 -4.14 16.38
CA TYR A 234 -30.78 -4.42 15.19
C TYR A 234 -32.03 -3.54 15.11
N LEU A 235 -32.75 -3.36 16.23
CA LEU A 235 -33.89 -2.46 16.28
C LEU A 235 -33.49 -1.04 15.85
N ARG A 236 -32.36 -0.53 16.36
CA ARG A 236 -31.91 0.82 16.01
C ARG A 236 -31.44 0.94 14.56
N LEU A 237 -30.76 -0.07 14.03
CA LEU A 237 -30.42 -0.13 12.60
C LEU A 237 -31.68 -0.12 11.72
N SER A 238 -32.78 -0.73 12.16
CA SER A 238 -34.05 -0.72 11.43
C SER A 238 -34.72 0.65 11.34
N ASP A 239 -34.28 1.64 12.12
CA ASP A 239 -34.79 3.02 12.02
C ASP A 239 -34.26 3.73 10.76
N ASN A 240 -33.08 3.31 10.26
CA ASN A 240 -32.54 3.85 9.02
C ASN A 240 -33.20 3.15 7.82
N PRO A 241 -33.86 3.88 6.90
CA PRO A 241 -34.60 3.27 5.79
C PRO A 241 -33.76 2.36 4.90
N ARG A 242 -32.47 2.70 4.72
CA ARG A 242 -31.55 1.94 3.88
C ARG A 242 -31.12 0.64 4.55
N ALA A 243 -30.73 0.72 5.82
CA ALA A 243 -30.36 -0.43 6.63
C ALA A 243 -31.56 -1.37 6.84
N ARG A 244 -32.77 -0.81 7.02
CA ARG A 244 -34.01 -1.57 7.14
C ARG A 244 -34.26 -2.47 5.93
N GLU A 245 -34.04 -1.97 4.71
CA GLU A 245 -34.19 -2.77 3.49
C GLU A 245 -33.21 -3.93 3.46
N ALA A 246 -31.94 -3.67 3.76
CA ALA A 246 -30.91 -4.71 3.79
C ALA A 246 -31.18 -5.76 4.89
N LEU A 247 -31.64 -5.33 6.07
CA LEU A 247 -31.99 -6.22 7.19
C LEU A 247 -33.15 -7.16 6.87
N ARG A 248 -34.08 -6.81 5.97
CA ARG A 248 -35.12 -7.76 5.54
C ARG A 248 -34.55 -9.03 4.92
N GLN A 249 -33.37 -8.91 4.28
CA GLN A 249 -32.72 -10.00 3.57
C GLN A 249 -31.70 -10.73 4.45
N CYS A 250 -31.02 -10.02 5.37
CA CYS A 250 -29.91 -10.58 6.14
C CYS A 250 -30.15 -10.75 7.65
N LEU A 251 -31.34 -10.41 8.18
CA LEU A 251 -31.64 -10.66 9.60
C LEU A 251 -31.61 -12.17 9.89
N PRO A 252 -30.87 -12.65 10.91
CA PRO A 252 -30.81 -14.06 11.27
C PRO A 252 -32.20 -14.64 11.61
N ASP A 253 -32.46 -15.86 11.15
CA ASP A 253 -33.77 -16.50 11.32
C ASP A 253 -34.09 -16.81 12.79
N GLN A 254 -33.07 -17.02 13.63
CA GLN A 254 -33.23 -17.23 15.07
C GLN A 254 -33.85 -16.02 15.80
N LEU A 255 -33.78 -14.81 15.21
CA LEU A 255 -34.48 -13.64 15.72
C LEU A 255 -35.93 -13.52 15.20
N LYS A 256 -36.30 -14.29 14.18
CA LYS A 256 -37.65 -14.32 13.58
C LYS A 256 -38.50 -15.46 14.12
N ASP A 257 -37.88 -16.54 14.58
CA ASP A 257 -38.55 -17.73 15.08
C ASP A 257 -38.66 -17.75 16.62
N THR A 258 -38.94 -18.93 17.19
CA THR A 258 -39.14 -19.11 18.64
C THR A 258 -37.85 -19.49 19.38
N THR A 259 -36.67 -19.45 18.74
CA THR A 259 -35.37 -19.88 19.29
C THR A 259 -35.08 -19.23 20.65
N PHE A 260 -35.32 -17.93 20.81
CA PHE A 260 -35.04 -17.19 22.05
C PHE A 260 -36.24 -17.07 23.01
N ALA A 261 -37.37 -17.73 22.75
CA ALA A 261 -38.60 -17.58 23.55
C ALA A 261 -38.40 -17.94 25.03
N GLN A 262 -37.62 -18.99 25.30
CA GLN A 262 -37.30 -19.44 26.66
C GLN A 262 -36.33 -18.49 27.37
N VAL A 263 -35.31 -18.01 26.67
CA VAL A 263 -34.27 -17.09 27.18
C VAL A 263 -34.88 -15.74 27.56
N LEU A 264 -35.87 -15.30 26.80
CA LEU A 264 -36.55 -14.02 26.99
C LEU A 264 -37.81 -14.13 27.86
N LYS A 265 -38.09 -15.28 28.50
CA LYS A 265 -39.35 -15.53 29.22
C LYS A 265 -39.72 -14.38 30.17
N ASP A 266 -38.74 -13.88 30.93
CA ASP A 266 -38.92 -12.85 31.96
C ASP A 266 -38.47 -11.43 31.51
N ASP A 267 -37.89 -11.27 30.32
CA ASP A 267 -37.48 -9.96 29.78
C ASP A 267 -38.54 -9.39 28.81
N THR A 268 -39.59 -8.81 29.39
CA THR A 268 -40.70 -8.22 28.62
C THR A 268 -40.29 -7.02 27.76
N THR A 269 -39.16 -6.38 28.04
CA THR A 269 -38.66 -5.21 27.31
C THR A 269 -37.98 -5.67 26.02
N THR A 270 -37.08 -6.64 26.11
CA THR A 270 -36.39 -7.19 24.92
C THR A 270 -37.38 -7.93 24.01
N LYS A 271 -38.40 -8.60 24.56
CA LYS A 271 -39.52 -9.16 23.78
C LYS A 271 -40.24 -8.10 22.94
N ARG A 272 -40.53 -6.94 23.54
CA ARG A 272 -41.16 -5.80 22.84
C ARG A 272 -40.25 -5.25 21.76
N TRP A 273 -38.94 -5.12 22.01
CA TRP A 273 -37.98 -4.67 21.01
C TRP A 273 -37.87 -5.63 19.82
N LEU A 274 -37.85 -6.94 20.08
CA LEU A 274 -37.80 -7.95 19.04
C LEU A 274 -39.08 -7.93 18.18
N ALA A 275 -40.25 -7.85 18.82
CA ALA A 275 -41.52 -7.71 18.12
C ALA A 275 -41.58 -6.42 17.26
N GLN A 276 -41.08 -5.31 17.79
CA GLN A 276 -41.01 -4.04 17.05
C GLN A 276 -40.02 -4.10 15.88
N LEU A 277 -38.86 -4.75 16.03
CA LEU A 277 -37.91 -4.97 14.94
C LEU A 277 -38.56 -5.75 13.80
N VAL A 278 -39.22 -6.87 14.11
CA VAL A 278 -39.93 -7.69 13.11
C VAL A 278 -41.04 -6.87 12.44
N LYS A 279 -41.80 -6.07 13.21
CA LYS A 279 -42.82 -5.17 12.67
C LYS A 279 -42.24 -4.10 11.74
N ASN A 280 -41.14 -3.43 12.13
CA ASN A 280 -40.45 -2.45 11.31
C ASN A 280 -40.05 -3.04 9.95
N LEU A 281 -39.59 -4.28 9.94
CA LEU A 281 -39.19 -4.97 8.71
C LEU A 281 -40.37 -5.44 7.85
N GLN A 282 -41.56 -5.59 8.42
CA GLN A 282 -42.79 -5.93 7.69
C GLN A 282 -43.52 -4.70 7.10
N GLU A 283 -43.34 -3.51 7.70
CA GLU A 283 -43.90 -2.27 7.18
C GLU A 283 -43.22 -1.85 5.87
N GLY A 284 -44.01 -1.69 4.79
CA GLY A 284 -43.55 -1.20 3.48
C GLY A 284 -43.21 -2.25 2.41
N GLN A 285 -43.68 -3.52 2.54
CA GLN A 285 -43.61 -4.49 1.44
C GLN A 285 -44.52 -4.05 0.28
N ILE A 286 -43.96 -3.91 -0.93
CA ILE A 286 -44.74 -3.68 -2.15
C ILE A 286 -45.46 -4.98 -2.50
N THR A 287 -46.77 -5.01 -2.30
CA THR A 287 -47.65 -6.10 -2.74
C THR A 287 -48.18 -5.80 -4.14
N ASP A 288 -48.32 -6.83 -4.98
CA ASP A 288 -49.14 -6.76 -6.20
C ASP A 288 -50.59 -6.36 -5.82
N PRO A 289 -51.38 -5.71 -6.71
CA PRO A 289 -52.81 -5.43 -6.52
C PRO A 289 -53.69 -6.60 -6.00
N ARG A 290 -53.22 -7.85 -6.02
CA ARG A 290 -53.85 -9.02 -5.40
C ARG A 290 -53.47 -9.29 -3.92
N GLY A 291 -52.66 -8.44 -3.30
CA GLY A 291 -52.21 -8.59 -1.90
C GLY A 291 -51.12 -9.64 -1.69
N ILE A 292 -50.43 -10.05 -2.77
CA ILE A 292 -49.37 -11.06 -2.73
C ILE A 292 -48.00 -10.34 -2.68
N PRO A 293 -47.09 -10.70 -1.75
CA PRO A 293 -45.72 -10.17 -1.75
C PRO A 293 -44.99 -10.52 -3.05
N LEU A 294 -44.36 -9.53 -3.70
CA LEU A 294 -43.54 -9.77 -4.88
C LEU A 294 -42.29 -10.61 -4.51
N PRO A 295 -41.84 -11.54 -5.36
CA PRO A 295 -40.66 -12.36 -5.07
C PRO A 295 -39.39 -11.49 -5.01
N PRO A 296 -38.35 -11.90 -4.25
CA PRO A 296 -37.12 -11.14 -4.11
C PRO A 296 -36.41 -11.02 -5.47
N GLN A 297 -36.45 -9.84 -6.07
CA GLN A 297 -35.61 -9.51 -7.24
C GLN A 297 -34.14 -9.43 -6.81
N ASP A 298 -33.23 -9.73 -7.75
CA ASP A 298 -31.76 -9.72 -7.61
C ASP A 298 -31.26 -8.76 -6.52
N SER A 299 -30.72 -9.33 -5.44
CA SER A 299 -30.24 -8.64 -4.24
C SER A 299 -29.29 -7.47 -4.56
N LYS A 300 -28.55 -7.56 -5.66
CA LYS A 300 -27.59 -6.54 -6.14
C LYS A 300 -28.26 -5.28 -6.70
N VAL A 301 -29.44 -5.38 -7.30
CA VAL A 301 -30.18 -4.25 -7.92
C VAL A 301 -30.85 -3.39 -6.85
N LEU A 302 -31.38 -4.02 -5.80
CA LEU A 302 -31.95 -3.32 -4.64
C LEU A 302 -30.87 -2.61 -3.82
N LEU A 303 -29.71 -3.24 -3.63
CA LEU A 303 -28.55 -2.63 -2.94
C LEU A 303 -28.01 -1.38 -3.66
N ASP A 304 -27.86 -1.44 -4.99
CA ASP A 304 -27.42 -0.30 -5.82
C ASP A 304 -28.43 0.88 -5.81
N CYS A 305 -29.73 0.60 -5.62
CA CYS A 305 -30.78 1.62 -5.50
C CYS A 305 -30.83 2.27 -4.10
N VAL A 306 -30.48 1.52 -3.06
CA VAL A 306 -30.61 1.95 -1.65
C VAL A 306 -29.34 2.62 -1.13
N TRP A 307 -28.15 2.16 -1.53
CA TRP A 307 -26.85 2.81 -1.31
C TRP A 307 -26.18 3.14 -2.66
N PRO A 308 -26.48 4.30 -3.26
CA PRO A 308 -25.76 4.71 -4.46
C PRO A 308 -24.28 4.95 -4.11
N THR A 309 -23.37 4.17 -4.72
CA THR A 309 -21.93 4.43 -4.70
C THR A 309 -21.67 5.87 -5.15
N ASN A 310 -20.95 6.65 -4.35
CA ASN A 310 -20.59 8.05 -4.61
C ASN A 310 -20.03 8.22 -6.05
N ARG A 311 -20.91 8.60 -6.97
CA ARG A 311 -20.59 9.48 -8.09
C ARG A 311 -20.94 10.88 -7.63
N VAL A 312 -19.95 11.76 -7.70
CA VAL A 312 -20.06 13.20 -7.52
C VAL A 312 -21.38 13.71 -8.13
N LEU A 313 -22.29 14.20 -7.28
CA LEU A 313 -23.43 15.00 -7.69
C LEU A 313 -23.17 16.45 -7.29
N LYS A 314 -22.76 17.24 -8.29
CA LYS A 314 -22.91 18.70 -8.28
C LYS A 314 -24.41 19.03 -8.23
N ALA A 315 -24.83 19.84 -7.27
CA ALA A 315 -25.97 20.75 -7.43
C ALA A 315 -25.84 21.89 -6.43
N GLY A 316 -25.76 23.12 -6.95
CA GLY A 316 -25.68 24.34 -6.16
C GLY A 316 -27.06 24.94 -5.87
N SER A 317 -27.08 25.77 -4.84
CA SER A 317 -28.07 26.84 -4.64
C SER A 317 -27.47 27.86 -3.66
N ARG A 318 -27.29 29.10 -4.14
CA ARG A 318 -27.00 30.30 -3.32
C ARG A 318 -28.20 30.59 -2.38
N PRO A 319 -28.01 31.31 -1.24
CA PRO A 319 -28.09 32.77 -1.27
C PRO A 319 -27.15 33.53 -0.31
N GLY A 320 -26.79 34.77 -0.71
CA GLY A 320 -26.73 35.95 0.18
C GLY A 320 -25.40 36.30 0.88
N PRO A 321 -24.85 37.52 0.67
CA PRO A 321 -23.63 37.99 1.32
C PRO A 321 -23.94 38.66 2.66
N VAL A 322 -23.03 38.57 3.63
CA VAL A 322 -23.02 39.44 4.81
C VAL A 322 -21.61 39.98 5.01
N GLU A 323 -21.54 41.31 4.97
CA GLU A 323 -20.37 42.15 5.23
C GLU A 323 -19.86 41.98 6.67
N GLY A 324 -18.56 42.15 6.86
CA GLY A 324 -17.92 42.07 8.17
C GLY A 324 -16.45 42.46 8.12
N SER A 325 -16.23 43.73 7.79
CA SER A 325 -14.97 44.46 7.95
C SER A 325 -14.46 44.40 9.39
N LEU A 326 -13.16 44.14 9.57
CA LEU A 326 -12.39 44.59 10.73
C LEU A 326 -10.91 44.74 10.32
N LEU A 327 -10.57 45.98 10.00
CA LEU A 327 -9.22 46.53 10.03
C LEU A 327 -8.78 46.68 11.49
N CYS A 328 -7.50 46.40 11.80
CA CYS A 328 -6.54 47.39 12.34
C CYS A 328 -5.21 46.75 12.78
N PRO A 329 -4.14 47.56 12.92
CA PRO A 329 -2.78 47.24 12.47
C PRO A 329 -1.76 47.14 13.62
N VAL A 330 -0.57 46.59 13.37
CA VAL A 330 0.65 47.05 14.07
C VAL A 330 1.90 46.91 13.18
N SER A 331 2.72 47.94 13.28
CA SER A 331 3.95 48.35 12.62
C SER A 331 5.24 47.53 12.86
N SER A 332 6.10 47.53 11.82
CA SER A 332 7.60 47.63 11.74
C SER A 332 8.41 47.88 13.05
N PRO A 333 9.72 47.53 13.14
CA PRO A 333 10.77 48.02 12.21
C PRO A 333 12.07 47.19 11.95
N VAL A 334 12.66 47.43 10.75
CA VAL A 334 14.09 47.74 10.40
C VAL A 334 15.26 46.83 10.82
N CYS A 335 16.02 46.32 9.82
CA CYS A 335 17.47 46.51 9.58
C CYS A 335 17.85 45.85 8.22
N LEU A 336 18.18 46.59 7.15
CA LEU A 336 19.49 47.16 6.77
C LEU A 336 20.65 46.15 6.70
N CYS A 337 21.06 45.78 5.47
CA CYS A 337 22.44 45.65 5.00
C CYS A 337 22.45 45.66 3.46
N ASP A 338 22.70 46.84 2.88
CA ASP A 338 23.17 47.03 1.52
C ASP A 338 24.65 46.64 1.42
N ALA A 339 25.05 45.99 0.33
CA ALA A 339 26.37 46.18 -0.27
C ALA A 339 26.30 45.95 -1.79
N MET A 340 26.66 47.01 -2.50
CA MET A 340 26.66 47.22 -3.94
C MET A 340 27.69 46.36 -4.69
N PHE A 341 27.40 46.01 -5.93
CA PHE A 341 28.32 46.21 -7.07
C PHE A 341 27.53 46.55 -8.34
N THR A 342 27.89 47.69 -8.94
CA THR A 342 27.35 48.26 -10.17
C THR A 342 27.76 47.47 -11.42
N PRO A 343 26.96 47.46 -12.49
CA PRO A 343 27.29 46.80 -13.75
C PRO A 343 28.16 47.69 -14.64
N ALA A 344 29.23 47.13 -15.22
CA ALA A 344 29.93 47.71 -16.35
C ALA A 344 29.37 47.11 -17.65
N THR A 345 29.24 48.01 -18.63
CA THR A 345 28.56 47.90 -19.91
C THR A 345 29.28 47.04 -20.96
N SER A 346 28.49 46.74 -22.01
CA SER A 346 28.82 46.29 -23.38
C SER A 346 29.06 44.80 -23.60
N ASP A 347 27.99 44.11 -24.03
CA ASP A 347 28.00 43.50 -25.36
C ASP A 347 26.56 43.42 -25.91
N LYS A 348 26.29 44.32 -26.86
CA LYS A 348 25.25 44.15 -27.86
C LYS A 348 25.88 43.32 -28.99
N THR A 349 25.03 42.58 -29.71
CA THR A 349 25.33 41.79 -30.92
C THR A 349 26.17 40.51 -30.73
N LEU A 350 25.48 39.36 -30.62
CA LEU A 350 25.73 38.13 -31.42
C LEU A 350 24.82 36.98 -30.93
N PHE A 351 23.57 36.95 -31.42
CA PHE A 351 22.74 35.74 -31.52
C PHE A 351 21.73 35.96 -32.67
N CYS A 352 22.26 36.02 -33.89
CA CYS A 352 21.52 35.89 -35.14
C CYS A 352 22.58 35.59 -36.20
N GLU A 353 22.89 34.30 -36.41
CA GLU A 353 23.42 33.73 -37.67
C GLU A 353 23.74 32.25 -37.45
N ALA A 354 22.70 31.42 -37.46
CA ALA A 354 22.73 30.00 -37.86
C ALA A 354 21.28 29.50 -38.01
N ALA A 355 20.51 30.20 -38.85
CA ALA A 355 19.21 29.73 -39.32
C ALA A 355 19.18 29.92 -40.84
N GLU A 356 20.06 29.21 -41.54
CA GLU A 356 19.94 29.06 -42.98
C GLU A 356 19.08 27.83 -43.28
N GLY A 357 17.90 28.11 -43.85
CA GLY A 357 17.42 27.36 -45.01
C GLY A 357 16.81 25.98 -44.74
N GLY A 358 15.74 25.92 -43.95
CA GLY A 358 14.78 24.83 -43.97
C GLY A 358 13.39 25.35 -43.66
N THR A 359 12.65 25.78 -44.69
CA THR A 359 11.26 26.22 -44.59
C THR A 359 10.39 25.17 -43.88
N ILE A 360 10.04 25.40 -42.61
CA ILE A 360 8.95 24.72 -41.90
C ILE A 360 7.65 25.51 -42.17
N GLN A 361 7.27 25.64 -43.44
CA GLN A 361 6.05 26.36 -43.82
C GLN A 361 5.14 25.52 -44.72
N GLU A 362 5.16 24.20 -44.50
CA GLU A 362 4.27 23.26 -45.18
C GLU A 362 3.86 22.08 -44.28
N MET A 363 3.51 22.30 -43.01
CA MET A 363 2.87 21.27 -42.15
C MET A 363 1.78 21.77 -41.20
N ALA A 364 1.21 22.95 -41.43
CA ALA A 364 0.01 23.40 -40.72
C ALA A 364 -1.25 22.89 -41.44
N SER A 365 -1.67 21.66 -41.11
CA SER A 365 -3.01 21.07 -41.31
C SER A 365 -2.90 19.54 -41.44
N THR A 366 -3.48 18.81 -40.48
CA THR A 366 -3.92 17.40 -40.67
C THR A 366 -2.84 16.31 -40.90
N LYS A 367 -1.57 16.48 -40.49
CA LYS A 367 -0.49 15.52 -40.84
C LYS A 367 0.23 14.77 -39.72
N THR A 368 -0.11 14.94 -38.43
CA THR A 368 0.58 14.20 -37.35
C THR A 368 0.19 12.70 -37.31
N VAL A 369 -0.95 12.31 -37.88
CA VAL A 369 -1.41 10.91 -37.96
C VAL A 369 -0.82 10.18 -39.20
N LEU A 370 -0.19 10.88 -40.13
CA LEU A 370 0.12 10.39 -41.48
C LEU A 370 1.52 9.74 -41.65
N CYS A 371 2.23 9.40 -40.57
CA CYS A 371 3.54 8.72 -40.66
C CYS A 371 3.66 7.43 -39.84
N ILE A 372 2.57 6.95 -39.23
CA ILE A 372 2.57 5.73 -38.41
C ILE A 372 2.01 4.56 -39.25
N GLN A 373 2.66 3.39 -39.22
CA GLN A 373 2.14 2.17 -39.85
C GLN A 373 0.75 1.84 -39.29
N GLY A 374 -0.26 1.63 -40.14
CA GLY A 374 -1.67 1.45 -39.71
C GLY A 374 -2.58 2.66 -39.93
N GLU A 375 -2.24 3.53 -40.89
CA GLU A 375 -2.93 4.78 -41.23
C GLU A 375 -4.46 4.69 -41.31
N GLN A 376 -5.01 3.64 -41.94
CA GLN A 376 -6.45 3.42 -42.03
C GLN A 376 -7.09 3.12 -40.66
N SER A 377 -6.40 2.37 -39.80
CA SER A 377 -6.88 2.05 -38.45
C SER A 377 -6.86 3.28 -37.54
N LEU A 378 -5.83 4.13 -37.64
CA LEU A 378 -5.76 5.38 -36.89
C LEU A 378 -6.82 6.40 -37.35
N GLN A 379 -7.06 6.50 -38.66
CA GLN A 379 -8.16 7.31 -39.20
C GLN A 379 -9.52 6.81 -38.70
N SER A 380 -9.73 5.49 -38.62
CA SER A 380 -10.93 4.89 -38.05
C SER A 380 -11.09 5.22 -36.55
N MET A 381 -10.01 5.11 -35.76
CA MET A 381 -10.02 5.50 -34.35
C MET A 381 -10.29 7.00 -34.15
N ALA A 382 -9.75 7.86 -35.03
CA ALA A 382 -9.99 9.30 -35.01
C ALA A 382 -11.42 9.67 -35.45
N ALA A 383 -12.03 8.90 -36.34
CA ALA A 383 -13.47 9.01 -36.65
C ALA A 383 -14.34 8.55 -35.47
N GLY A 384 -13.81 7.68 -34.61
CA GLY A 384 -14.40 7.19 -33.37
C GLY A 384 -15.40 6.06 -33.58
N SER A 385 -15.49 5.16 -32.60
CA SER A 385 -16.32 3.95 -32.65
C SER A 385 -17.20 3.80 -31.42
N MET A 386 -18.39 3.24 -31.63
CA MET A 386 -19.31 2.92 -30.55
C MET A 386 -19.03 1.50 -30.05
N MET A 387 -18.59 1.36 -28.80
CA MET A 387 -18.23 0.07 -28.23
C MET A 387 -18.93 -0.17 -26.89
N ARG A 388 -19.16 -1.44 -26.55
CA ARG A 388 -19.64 -1.83 -25.22
C ARG A 388 -18.47 -1.97 -24.27
N LYS A 389 -18.42 -1.09 -23.26
CA LYS A 389 -17.55 -1.25 -22.09
C LYS A 389 -18.14 -2.29 -21.15
N VAL A 390 -17.43 -3.40 -20.96
CA VAL A 390 -17.83 -4.54 -20.13
C VAL A 390 -17.08 -4.45 -18.80
N LYS A 391 -17.81 -4.47 -17.69
CA LYS A 391 -17.22 -4.58 -16.34
C LYS A 391 -17.54 -5.92 -15.67
N SER A 392 -18.62 -6.56 -16.10
CA SER A 392 -19.04 -7.90 -15.69
C SER A 392 -20.07 -8.42 -16.68
N ARG A 393 -20.46 -9.70 -16.54
CA ARG A 393 -21.58 -10.30 -17.29
C ARG A 393 -22.87 -9.47 -17.21
N THR A 394 -23.14 -8.80 -16.09
CA THR A 394 -24.35 -7.97 -15.92
C THR A 394 -24.14 -6.48 -16.17
N ARG A 395 -22.91 -5.96 -16.07
CA ARG A 395 -22.61 -4.53 -16.24
C ARG A 395 -21.89 -4.27 -17.56
N LYS A 396 -22.70 -3.98 -18.60
CA LYS A 396 -22.25 -3.59 -19.95
C LYS A 396 -22.84 -2.23 -20.30
N LYS A 397 -22.03 -1.29 -20.77
CA LYS A 397 -22.53 0.05 -21.18
C LYS A 397 -21.94 0.46 -22.52
N GLN A 398 -22.79 0.91 -23.43
CA GLN A 398 -22.33 1.46 -24.71
C GLN A 398 -21.67 2.82 -24.48
N ARG A 399 -20.54 3.03 -25.13
CA ARG A 399 -19.66 4.19 -25.01
C ARG A 399 -19.07 4.50 -26.36
N TYR A 400 -18.83 5.77 -26.60
CA TYR A 400 -18.17 6.24 -27.80
C TYR A 400 -16.71 6.50 -27.46
N PHE A 401 -15.82 5.80 -28.16
CA PHE A 401 -14.38 5.96 -28.01
C PHE A 401 -13.81 6.62 -29.25
N LYS A 402 -12.90 7.56 -29.07
CA LYS A 402 -12.27 8.28 -30.18
C LYS A 402 -10.83 8.63 -29.82
N LEU A 403 -9.94 8.50 -30.80
CA LEU A 403 -8.58 9.06 -30.74
C LEU A 403 -8.68 10.55 -31.01
N GLU A 404 -8.15 11.37 -30.10
CA GLU A 404 -8.14 12.82 -30.28
C GLU A 404 -7.14 13.23 -31.38
N GLU A 405 -7.26 14.47 -31.85
CA GLU A 405 -6.39 15.03 -32.90
C GLU A 405 -4.91 15.07 -32.50
N ASP A 406 -4.60 14.87 -31.22
CA ASP A 406 -3.24 14.71 -30.72
C ASP A 406 -2.59 13.37 -31.03
N GLY A 407 -3.36 12.38 -31.50
CA GLY A 407 -2.86 11.05 -31.80
C GLY A 407 -2.41 10.25 -30.57
N MET A 408 -2.61 10.79 -29.35
CA MET A 408 -2.00 10.30 -28.11
C MET A 408 -2.99 10.20 -26.95
N THR A 409 -4.19 10.76 -27.11
CA THR A 409 -5.27 10.73 -26.12
C THR A 409 -6.48 9.99 -26.66
N ILE A 410 -7.01 9.06 -25.87
CA ILE A 410 -8.26 8.36 -26.18
C ILE A 410 -9.34 8.86 -25.22
N CYS A 411 -10.48 9.28 -25.76
CA CYS A 411 -11.63 9.68 -24.96
C CYS A 411 -12.67 8.54 -24.85
N ASP A 412 -13.33 8.49 -23.68
CA ASP A 412 -14.47 7.62 -23.33
C ASP A 412 -15.67 8.53 -23.05
N MET A 413 -16.60 8.58 -24.00
CA MET A 413 -17.78 9.44 -23.96
C MET A 413 -19.07 8.63 -23.77
N SER A 414 -19.99 9.18 -22.98
CA SER A 414 -21.31 8.57 -22.76
C SER A 414 -22.22 8.60 -23.99
N LYS A 415 -22.06 9.60 -24.87
CA LYS A 415 -22.71 9.79 -26.18
C LYS A 415 -21.80 10.65 -27.07
N LYS A 416 -22.01 10.60 -28.40
CA LYS A 416 -21.27 11.36 -29.43
C LYS A 416 -21.28 12.90 -29.21
N ASP A 417 -22.31 13.43 -28.54
CA ASP A 417 -22.51 14.87 -28.27
C ASP A 417 -22.38 15.28 -26.78
N GLY A 418 -21.77 14.46 -25.91
CA GLY A 418 -21.87 14.59 -24.44
C GLY A 418 -20.85 15.48 -23.73
N LYS A 419 -21.31 16.39 -22.85
CA LYS A 419 -20.52 17.29 -21.95
C LYS A 419 -19.72 16.60 -20.82
N THR A 420 -19.63 15.27 -20.78
CA THR A 420 -18.86 14.53 -19.75
C THR A 420 -18.07 13.43 -20.44
N TYR A 421 -16.76 13.64 -20.52
CA TYR A 421 -15.81 12.71 -21.12
C TYR A 421 -14.73 12.38 -20.09
N ALA A 422 -14.31 11.12 -20.05
CA ALA A 422 -13.07 10.73 -19.39
C ALA A 422 -12.04 10.52 -20.50
N THR A 423 -10.81 10.97 -20.30
CA THR A 423 -9.70 10.68 -21.21
C THR A 423 -8.65 9.82 -20.52
N PHE A 424 -7.82 9.16 -21.31
CA PHE A 424 -6.58 8.56 -20.86
C PHE A 424 -5.54 8.67 -21.97
N SER A 425 -4.27 8.81 -21.58
CA SER A 425 -3.17 8.83 -22.54
C SER A 425 -2.86 7.40 -23.01
N VAL A 426 -2.42 7.26 -24.26
CA VAL A 426 -1.88 6.00 -24.78
C VAL A 426 -0.65 5.55 -23.98
N SER A 427 0.11 6.49 -23.41
CA SER A 427 1.26 6.19 -22.55
C SER A 427 0.89 5.43 -21.26
N GLU A 428 -0.39 5.45 -20.85
CA GLU A 428 -0.89 4.69 -19.71
C GLU A 428 -1.25 3.24 -20.08
N VAL A 429 -1.31 2.89 -21.36
CA VAL A 429 -1.68 1.56 -21.85
C VAL A 429 -0.41 0.73 -22.01
N GLU A 430 -0.35 -0.41 -21.31
CA GLU A 430 0.78 -1.36 -21.41
C GLU A 430 0.65 -2.24 -22.66
N SER A 431 -0.56 -2.73 -22.95
CA SER A 431 -0.79 -3.63 -24.07
C SER A 431 -2.27 -3.77 -24.43
N VAL A 432 -2.56 -4.30 -25.61
CA VAL A 432 -3.91 -4.69 -26.05
C VAL A 432 -4.00 -6.21 -26.24
N ARG A 433 -5.01 -6.84 -25.63
CA ARG A 433 -5.32 -8.27 -25.78
C ARG A 433 -6.55 -8.45 -26.66
N GLU A 434 -6.53 -9.46 -27.52
CA GLU A 434 -7.62 -9.77 -28.46
C GLU A 434 -8.51 -10.90 -27.94
N GLY A 435 -9.81 -10.81 -28.20
CA GLY A 435 -10.76 -11.86 -27.86
C GLY A 435 -11.03 -11.99 -26.37
N HIS A 436 -11.36 -13.21 -25.95
CA HIS A 436 -11.73 -13.54 -24.57
C HIS A 436 -10.51 -13.79 -23.67
N GLN A 437 -9.48 -12.94 -23.79
CA GLN A 437 -8.22 -13.06 -23.05
C GLN A 437 -8.25 -12.41 -21.65
N SER A 438 -9.39 -11.84 -21.24
CA SER A 438 -9.65 -11.40 -19.87
C SER A 438 -10.80 -12.23 -19.28
N GLU A 439 -10.79 -12.42 -17.96
CA GLU A 439 -11.85 -13.13 -17.23
C GLU A 439 -13.24 -12.51 -17.49
N VAL A 440 -13.29 -11.18 -17.55
CA VAL A 440 -14.52 -10.43 -17.81
C VAL A 440 -15.08 -10.75 -19.19
N LEU A 441 -14.23 -10.77 -20.22
CA LEU A 441 -14.66 -11.10 -21.59
C LEU A 441 -14.94 -12.59 -21.75
N GLN A 442 -14.20 -13.47 -21.07
CA GLN A 442 -14.48 -14.90 -21.02
C GLN A 442 -15.84 -15.19 -20.39
N SER A 443 -16.26 -14.42 -19.38
CA SER A 443 -17.58 -14.54 -18.76
C SER A 443 -18.76 -14.18 -19.66
N VAL A 444 -18.51 -13.59 -20.84
CA VAL A 444 -19.52 -13.20 -21.83
C VAL A 444 -19.25 -13.82 -23.20
N ALA A 445 -18.39 -14.86 -23.26
CA ALA A 445 -17.97 -15.51 -24.49
C ALA A 445 -19.12 -16.22 -25.25
N ASP A 446 -20.20 -16.54 -24.54
CA ASP A 446 -21.45 -17.08 -25.10
C ASP A 446 -22.34 -15.99 -25.72
N GLU A 447 -22.14 -14.72 -25.34
CA GLU A 447 -22.94 -13.59 -25.83
C GLU A 447 -22.28 -12.86 -27.00
N PHE A 448 -20.94 -12.79 -27.02
CA PHE A 448 -20.19 -12.06 -28.03
C PHE A 448 -19.09 -12.94 -28.64
N PRO A 449 -18.90 -12.91 -29.97
CA PRO A 449 -17.81 -13.65 -30.60
C PRO A 449 -16.46 -13.00 -30.30
N ALA A 450 -15.43 -13.82 -30.14
CA ALA A 450 -14.08 -13.37 -29.75
C ALA A 450 -13.52 -12.29 -30.68
N GLU A 451 -13.81 -12.37 -31.98
CA GLU A 451 -13.32 -11.42 -33.00
C GLU A 451 -13.80 -9.98 -32.78
N ARG A 452 -14.84 -9.77 -31.95
CA ARG A 452 -15.37 -8.44 -31.61
C ARG A 452 -14.83 -7.88 -30.30
N CYS A 453 -14.03 -8.64 -29.57
CA CYS A 453 -13.64 -8.35 -28.20
C CYS A 453 -12.18 -7.89 -28.14
N LEU A 454 -11.91 -6.86 -27.34
CA LEU A 454 -10.55 -6.41 -27.03
C LEU A 454 -10.44 -5.92 -25.58
N THR A 455 -9.25 -6.04 -25.00
CA THR A 455 -8.93 -5.53 -23.66
C THR A 455 -7.74 -4.59 -23.73
N LEU A 456 -7.89 -3.35 -23.25
CA LEU A 456 -6.74 -2.48 -22.97
C LEU A 456 -6.23 -2.75 -21.56
N VAL A 457 -4.97 -3.15 -21.45
CA VAL A 457 -4.26 -3.38 -20.19
C VAL A 457 -3.53 -2.10 -19.83
N PHE A 458 -3.79 -1.54 -18.66
CA PHE A 458 -3.13 -0.32 -18.20
C PHE A 458 -1.88 -0.64 -17.38
N CYS A 459 -0.91 0.28 -17.42
CA CYS A 459 0.25 0.28 -16.55
C CYS A 459 -0.18 0.38 -15.07
N GLY A 460 0.64 -0.18 -14.18
CA GLY A 460 0.41 -0.10 -12.73
C GLY A 460 -0.75 -0.96 -12.24
N ARG A 461 -1.50 -0.43 -11.27
CA ARG A 461 -2.58 -1.17 -10.59
C ARG A 461 -3.95 -0.92 -11.18
N ARG A 462 -4.06 -0.04 -12.19
CA ARG A 462 -5.33 0.27 -12.87
C ARG A 462 -5.96 -1.00 -13.44
N GLY A 463 -7.28 -1.11 -13.31
CA GLY A 463 -8.04 -2.22 -13.86
C GLY A 463 -8.05 -2.21 -15.39
N ASN A 464 -8.12 -3.39 -15.99
CA ASN A 464 -8.23 -3.55 -17.44
C ASN A 464 -9.52 -2.88 -17.97
N LEU A 465 -9.50 -2.44 -19.23
CA LEU A 465 -10.67 -1.95 -19.94
C LEU A 465 -11.09 -2.95 -21.02
N ASP A 466 -12.15 -3.68 -20.72
CA ASP A 466 -12.73 -4.68 -21.62
C ASP A 466 -13.82 -4.07 -22.51
N LEU A 467 -13.67 -4.26 -23.82
CA LEU A 467 -14.49 -3.65 -24.86
C LEU A 467 -15.03 -4.70 -25.84
N VAL A 468 -16.24 -4.46 -26.33
CA VAL A 468 -16.86 -5.21 -27.42
C VAL A 468 -17.29 -4.24 -28.52
N ALA A 469 -16.69 -4.34 -29.70
CA ALA A 469 -16.98 -3.51 -30.86
C ALA A 469 -18.27 -3.94 -31.59
N GLU A 470 -18.78 -3.12 -32.51
CA GLU A 470 -19.99 -3.47 -33.28
C GLU A 470 -19.69 -4.52 -34.36
N SER A 471 -18.48 -4.53 -34.90
CA SER A 471 -18.00 -5.52 -35.88
C SER A 471 -16.60 -6.04 -35.54
N ALA A 472 -16.22 -7.17 -36.16
CA ALA A 472 -14.86 -7.72 -36.05
C ALA A 472 -13.81 -6.78 -36.69
N GLU A 473 -14.19 -6.09 -37.77
CA GLU A 473 -13.35 -5.12 -38.46
C GLU A 473 -13.04 -3.90 -37.59
N GLU A 474 -14.02 -3.40 -36.83
CA GLU A 474 -13.81 -2.32 -35.86
C GLU A 474 -12.86 -2.77 -34.74
N ALA A 475 -13.09 -3.94 -34.14
CA ALA A 475 -12.22 -4.47 -33.10
C ALA A 475 -10.78 -4.64 -33.62
N GLY A 476 -10.60 -5.22 -34.81
CA GLY A 476 -9.30 -5.37 -35.46
C GLY A 476 -8.62 -4.04 -35.76
N SER A 477 -9.38 -3.02 -36.18
CA SER A 477 -8.87 -1.67 -36.41
C SER A 477 -8.38 -1.03 -35.10
N TRP A 478 -9.15 -1.13 -34.02
CA TRP A 478 -8.73 -0.60 -32.71
C TRP A 478 -7.51 -1.31 -32.15
N VAL A 479 -7.44 -2.63 -32.27
CA VAL A 479 -6.27 -3.41 -31.83
C VAL A 479 -5.03 -3.00 -32.60
N THR A 480 -5.12 -2.91 -33.94
CA THR A 480 -4.00 -2.54 -34.81
C THR A 480 -3.56 -1.11 -34.55
N GLY A 481 -4.51 -0.17 -34.45
CA GLY A 481 -4.20 1.25 -34.21
C GLY A 481 -3.59 1.50 -32.82
N VAL A 482 -4.11 0.87 -31.75
CA VAL A 482 -3.48 0.99 -30.42
C VAL A 482 -2.07 0.41 -30.40
N ARG A 483 -1.83 -0.74 -31.06
CA ARG A 483 -0.46 -1.30 -31.19
C ARG A 483 0.48 -0.36 -31.93
N ALA A 484 0.02 0.23 -33.03
CA ALA A 484 0.79 1.18 -33.79
C ALA A 484 1.17 2.42 -32.96
N LEU A 485 0.26 2.94 -32.12
CA LEU A 485 0.55 4.05 -31.23
C LEU A 485 1.54 3.67 -30.11
N LEU A 486 1.45 2.46 -29.57
CA LEU A 486 2.39 1.95 -28.57
C LEU A 486 3.80 1.75 -29.17
N GLU A 487 3.88 1.19 -30.37
CA GLU A 487 5.15 1.02 -31.09
C GLU A 487 5.77 2.38 -31.47
N HIS A 488 4.95 3.34 -31.89
CA HIS A 488 5.40 4.70 -32.15
C HIS A 488 5.96 5.38 -30.88
N LEU A 489 5.28 5.24 -29.74
CA LEU A 489 5.76 5.70 -28.44
C LEU A 489 7.12 5.10 -28.08
N GLU A 490 7.30 3.80 -28.30
CA GLU A 490 8.55 3.09 -28.01
C GLU A 490 9.68 3.57 -28.92
N ASN A 491 9.39 3.85 -30.19
CA ASN A 491 10.38 4.21 -31.21
C ASN A 491 10.68 5.71 -31.31
N MET A 492 9.87 6.60 -30.71
CA MET A 492 10.14 8.04 -30.72
C MET A 492 11.48 8.38 -30.06
N GLY A 493 12.31 9.15 -30.77
CA GLY A 493 13.57 9.67 -30.25
C GLY A 493 13.35 10.67 -29.10
N GLN A 494 14.37 10.90 -28.25
CA GLN A 494 14.26 11.85 -27.12
C GLN A 494 13.87 13.27 -27.57
N LYS A 495 14.40 13.73 -28.71
CA LYS A 495 14.06 15.04 -29.29
C LYS A 495 12.60 15.11 -29.73
N GLU A 496 12.12 14.09 -30.44
CA GLU A 496 10.71 14.01 -30.90
C GLU A 496 9.75 13.97 -29.71
N ARG A 497 10.11 13.25 -28.63
CA ARG A 497 9.32 13.23 -27.39
C ARG A 497 9.23 14.61 -26.76
N LEU A 498 10.33 15.35 -26.68
CA LEU A 498 10.34 16.72 -26.15
C LEU A 498 9.49 17.65 -27.02
N ASP A 499 9.68 17.61 -28.34
CA ASP A 499 8.93 18.44 -29.27
C ASP A 499 7.43 18.13 -29.24
N GLN A 500 7.05 16.85 -29.18
CA GLN A 500 5.66 16.43 -29.05
C GLN A 500 5.07 16.89 -27.71
N TRP A 501 5.84 16.77 -26.63
CA TRP A 501 5.43 17.20 -25.30
C TRP A 501 5.24 18.72 -25.19
N ILE A 502 6.11 19.53 -25.81
CA ILE A 502 5.96 20.99 -25.88
C ILE A 502 4.68 21.35 -26.64
N ARG A 503 4.42 20.71 -27.78
CA ARG A 503 3.18 20.90 -28.55
C ARG A 503 1.93 20.52 -27.74
N ASP A 504 2.00 19.51 -26.88
CA ASP A 504 0.88 19.13 -26.02
C ASP A 504 0.55 20.22 -24.99
N TRP A 505 1.56 20.90 -24.45
CA TRP A 505 1.35 22.04 -23.55
C TRP A 505 0.81 23.26 -24.26
N PHE A 506 1.30 23.57 -25.45
CA PHE A 506 0.73 24.63 -26.29
C PHE A 506 -0.77 24.42 -26.49
N ARG A 507 -1.16 23.22 -26.90
CA ARG A 507 -2.57 22.86 -27.15
C ARG A 507 -3.45 22.86 -25.90
N LYS A 508 -2.88 22.54 -24.72
CA LYS A 508 -3.60 22.65 -23.44
C LYS A 508 -3.80 24.10 -23.01
N ALA A 509 -2.85 24.97 -23.34
CA ALA A 509 -2.88 26.39 -23.01
C ALA A 509 -3.79 27.19 -23.95
N ASP A 510 -3.80 26.86 -25.25
CA ASP A 510 -4.68 27.44 -26.26
C ASP A 510 -6.14 26.97 -26.06
N LYS A 511 -6.83 27.61 -25.11
CA LYS A 511 -8.22 27.29 -24.76
C LYS A 511 -9.22 27.69 -25.84
N ASN A 512 -8.90 28.71 -26.62
CA ASN A 512 -9.79 29.27 -27.63
C ASN A 512 -9.61 28.60 -29.01
N LYS A 513 -8.54 27.82 -29.18
CA LYS A 513 -8.14 27.07 -30.38
C LYS A 513 -7.84 27.97 -31.59
N ASP A 514 -7.34 29.18 -31.35
CA ASP A 514 -6.99 30.13 -32.40
C ASP A 514 -5.55 29.96 -32.92
N GLY A 515 -4.79 29.03 -32.35
CA GLY A 515 -3.41 28.72 -32.72
C GLY A 515 -2.40 29.73 -32.18
N ARG A 516 -2.79 30.57 -31.22
CA ARG A 516 -1.95 31.58 -30.57
C ARG A 516 -2.14 31.56 -29.06
N MET A 517 -1.17 32.08 -28.32
CA MET A 517 -1.27 32.22 -26.87
C MET A 517 -1.14 33.67 -26.42
N ASN A 518 -2.20 34.23 -25.85
CA ASN A 518 -2.13 35.52 -25.17
C ASN A 518 -1.58 35.38 -23.74
N PHE A 519 -1.23 36.50 -23.10
CA PHE A 519 -0.65 36.48 -21.76
C PHE A 519 -1.56 35.85 -20.69
N ARG A 520 -2.89 35.93 -20.85
CA ARG A 520 -3.83 35.29 -19.92
C ARG A 520 -3.76 33.76 -20.02
N GLU A 521 -3.64 33.22 -21.22
CA GLU A 521 -3.44 31.78 -21.46
C GLU A 521 -2.09 31.32 -20.92
N VAL A 522 -1.03 32.14 -21.06
CA VAL A 522 0.28 31.89 -20.46
C VAL A 522 0.22 31.82 -18.93
N ARG A 523 -0.51 32.74 -18.28
CA ARG A 523 -0.70 32.70 -16.83
C ARG A 523 -1.47 31.45 -16.38
N ASP A 524 -2.50 31.07 -17.13
CA ASP A 524 -3.26 29.85 -16.86
C ASP A 524 -2.39 28.59 -17.07
N LEU A 525 -1.49 28.61 -18.06
CA LEU A 525 -0.50 27.57 -18.33
C LEU A 525 0.50 27.43 -17.18
N LEU A 526 1.08 28.52 -16.68
CA LEU A 526 2.01 28.49 -15.54
C LEU A 526 1.39 27.83 -14.31
N LYS A 527 0.13 28.21 -13.99
CA LYS A 527 -0.64 27.56 -12.92
C LYS A 527 -0.88 26.09 -13.21
N MET A 528 -1.16 25.70 -14.45
CA MET A 528 -1.35 24.30 -14.85
C MET A 528 -0.04 23.49 -14.70
N MET A 529 1.11 24.12 -14.95
CA MET A 529 2.44 23.54 -14.82
C MET A 529 2.98 23.51 -13.38
N ASN A 530 2.19 23.90 -12.38
CA ASN A 530 2.57 23.87 -10.97
C ASN A 530 3.68 24.88 -10.59
N VAL A 531 3.65 26.06 -11.23
CA VAL A 531 4.55 27.19 -10.96
C VAL A 531 3.75 28.37 -10.41
N ASP A 532 4.19 28.97 -9.30
CA ASP A 532 3.85 30.36 -9.00
C ASP A 532 5.00 31.24 -9.47
N MET A 533 4.70 32.17 -10.37
CA MET A 533 5.69 33.08 -10.95
C MET A 533 5.18 34.49 -10.84
N ASP A 534 6.08 35.40 -10.44
CA ASP A 534 5.81 36.83 -10.45
C ASP A 534 5.30 37.30 -11.82
N GLU A 535 4.18 38.03 -11.82
CA GLU A 535 3.47 38.40 -13.05
C GLU A 535 4.32 39.32 -13.95
N LEU A 536 5.19 40.16 -13.37
CA LEU A 536 6.10 41.01 -14.13
C LEU A 536 7.22 40.18 -14.78
N HIS A 537 7.73 39.17 -14.08
CA HIS A 537 8.72 38.25 -14.65
C HIS A 537 8.13 37.39 -15.77
N ALA A 538 6.93 36.84 -15.57
CA ALA A 538 6.22 36.09 -16.60
C ALA A 538 5.95 36.96 -17.83
N LEU A 539 5.53 38.21 -17.63
CA LEU A 539 5.31 39.18 -18.72
C LEU A 539 6.63 39.52 -19.43
N HIS A 540 7.74 39.64 -18.70
CA HIS A 540 9.04 39.86 -19.29
C HIS A 540 9.47 38.69 -20.20
N LEU A 541 9.33 37.44 -19.74
CA LEU A 541 9.62 36.25 -20.55
C LEU A 541 8.71 36.18 -21.78
N PHE A 542 7.42 36.50 -21.63
CA PHE A 542 6.47 36.59 -22.72
C PHE A 542 6.91 37.61 -23.78
N MET A 543 7.25 38.83 -23.36
CA MET A 543 7.71 39.88 -24.28
C MET A 543 9.05 39.56 -24.94
N LEU A 544 9.95 38.83 -24.25
CA LEU A 544 11.20 38.37 -24.85
C LEU A 544 10.97 37.31 -25.93
N ALA A 545 9.93 36.49 -25.76
CA ALA A 545 9.55 35.45 -26.69
C ALA A 545 8.76 35.97 -27.90
N ASP A 546 7.91 36.98 -27.71
CA ASP A 546 7.12 37.66 -28.76
C ASP A 546 8.05 38.50 -29.68
N LYS A 547 8.71 37.83 -30.62
CA LYS A 547 9.60 38.44 -31.62
C LYS A 547 8.80 39.19 -32.69
N SER A 548 7.59 38.72 -32.97
CA SER A 548 6.64 39.27 -33.92
C SER A 548 5.98 40.56 -33.41
N GLN A 549 6.03 40.81 -32.10
CA GLN A 549 5.35 41.91 -31.42
C GLN A 549 3.83 41.87 -31.64
N SER A 550 3.28 40.65 -31.70
CA SER A 550 1.86 40.42 -31.97
C SER A 550 0.97 40.52 -30.73
N GLU A 551 1.57 40.72 -29.55
CA GLU A 551 0.92 40.58 -28.23
C GLU A 551 0.40 39.16 -27.95
N THR A 552 0.84 38.19 -28.76
CA THR A 552 0.56 36.76 -28.64
C THR A 552 1.82 35.95 -28.95
N LEU A 553 1.88 34.69 -28.52
CA LEU A 553 2.94 33.77 -28.91
C LEU A 553 2.41 32.81 -29.97
N GLU A 554 3.01 32.86 -31.16
CA GLU A 554 2.82 31.86 -32.22
C GLU A 554 3.77 30.65 -31.98
N ASP A 555 3.58 29.53 -32.70
CA ASP A 555 4.24 28.23 -32.44
C ASP A 555 5.74 28.33 -32.03
N ASP A 556 6.57 28.96 -32.86
CA ASP A 556 8.02 29.08 -32.60
C ASP A 556 8.35 29.99 -31.40
N GLU A 557 7.53 31.02 -31.18
CA GLU A 557 7.67 31.94 -30.05
C GLU A 557 7.26 31.28 -28.74
N PHE A 558 6.24 30.41 -28.78
CA PHE A 558 5.89 29.59 -27.64
C PHE A 558 7.00 28.60 -27.28
N VAL A 559 7.61 27.95 -28.28
CA VAL A 559 8.78 27.08 -28.04
C VAL A 559 9.91 27.88 -27.39
N LEU A 560 10.16 29.11 -27.85
CA LEU A 560 11.15 30.00 -27.24
C LEU A 560 10.81 30.36 -25.78
N PHE A 561 9.56 30.77 -25.52
CA PHE A 561 9.06 31.02 -24.17
C PHE A 561 9.25 29.80 -23.26
N TYR A 562 8.86 28.63 -23.75
CA TYR A 562 8.96 27.38 -23.00
C TYR A 562 10.43 27.00 -22.70
N LYS A 563 11.34 27.16 -23.67
CA LYS A 563 12.78 26.95 -23.45
C LYS A 563 13.35 27.90 -22.41
N MET A 564 12.91 29.16 -22.38
CA MET A 564 13.31 30.11 -21.34
C MET A 564 12.75 29.71 -19.97
N LEU A 565 11.49 29.26 -19.90
CA LEU A 565 10.83 28.81 -18.67
C LEU A 565 11.49 27.55 -18.08
N THR A 566 11.97 26.65 -18.95
CA THR A 566 12.57 25.35 -18.56
C THR A 566 14.08 25.35 -18.49
N ARG A 567 14.67 26.55 -18.47
CA ARG A 567 16.11 26.72 -18.36
C ARG A 567 16.62 26.11 -17.06
N ARG A 568 17.58 25.19 -17.19
CA ARG A 568 18.22 24.46 -16.09
C ARG A 568 19.50 25.17 -15.64
N ASP A 569 19.36 26.29 -14.93
CA ASP A 569 20.52 27.05 -14.43
C ASP A 569 21.37 26.23 -13.43
N ASP A 570 20.77 25.29 -12.72
CA ASP A 570 21.44 24.31 -11.88
C ASP A 570 22.44 23.43 -12.68
N VAL A 571 22.01 22.92 -13.84
CA VAL A 571 22.89 22.14 -14.74
C VAL A 571 23.86 23.05 -15.49
N ARG A 572 23.42 24.26 -15.87
CA ARG A 572 24.25 25.22 -16.60
C ARG A 572 25.48 25.65 -15.80
N ARG A 573 25.36 25.80 -14.47
CA ARG A 573 26.50 26.08 -13.59
C ARG A 573 27.56 24.97 -13.67
N VAL A 574 27.14 23.71 -13.59
CA VAL A 574 28.04 22.56 -13.72
C VAL A 574 28.69 22.52 -15.10
N PHE A 575 27.92 22.75 -16.15
CA PHE A 575 28.45 22.82 -17.52
C PHE A 575 29.51 23.92 -17.67
N GLN A 576 29.26 25.10 -17.12
CA GLN A 576 30.17 26.25 -17.20
C GLN A 576 31.43 26.09 -16.35
N GLU A 577 31.41 25.25 -15.32
CA GLU A 577 32.59 24.95 -14.50
C GLU A 577 33.65 24.14 -15.28
N TYR A 578 33.21 23.33 -16.24
CA TYR A 578 34.09 22.50 -17.08
C TYR A 578 34.32 23.06 -18.48
N SER A 579 33.47 23.98 -18.95
CA SER A 579 33.56 24.57 -20.29
C SER A 579 34.51 25.77 -20.29
N ASP A 580 35.64 25.65 -21.02
CA ASP A 580 36.63 26.72 -21.14
C ASP A 580 36.07 27.99 -21.80
N ASP A 581 35.15 27.86 -22.77
CA ASP A 581 34.53 28.97 -23.50
C ASP A 581 33.13 29.36 -22.97
N GLY A 582 32.61 28.60 -22.01
CA GLY A 582 31.26 28.74 -21.43
C GLY A 582 30.10 28.42 -22.38
N GLN A 583 30.38 27.94 -23.60
CA GLN A 583 29.40 27.63 -24.65
C GLN A 583 29.34 26.14 -24.98
N ARG A 584 30.49 25.44 -24.94
CA ARG A 584 30.64 24.05 -25.37
C ARG A 584 31.60 23.32 -24.43
N LEU A 585 31.34 22.04 -24.20
CA LEU A 585 32.33 21.14 -23.61
C LEU A 585 33.13 20.52 -24.75
N SER A 586 34.44 20.78 -24.78
CA SER A 586 35.36 20.02 -25.62
C SER A 586 35.36 18.54 -25.20
N LEU A 587 35.93 17.66 -26.03
CA LEU A 587 36.07 16.25 -25.64
C LEU A 587 36.92 16.09 -24.36
N CYS A 588 37.92 16.95 -24.17
CA CYS A 588 38.75 16.96 -22.95
C CYS A 588 37.95 17.46 -21.75
N ASP A 589 37.17 18.53 -21.90
CA ASP A 589 36.32 19.08 -20.83
C ASP A 589 35.31 18.04 -20.34
N LEU A 590 34.68 17.32 -21.27
CA LEU A 590 33.74 16.26 -20.94
C LEU A 590 34.46 15.07 -20.30
N GLU A 591 35.66 14.73 -20.74
CA GLU A 591 36.48 13.69 -20.11
C GLU A 591 36.79 14.06 -18.65
N ASP A 592 37.20 15.30 -18.40
CA ASP A 592 37.50 15.81 -17.07
C ASP A 592 36.27 15.76 -16.16
N PHE A 593 35.11 16.19 -16.66
CA PHE A 593 33.83 16.03 -15.95
C PHE A 593 33.51 14.57 -15.61
N LEU A 594 33.67 13.65 -16.56
CA LEU A 594 33.39 12.23 -16.35
C LEU A 594 34.36 11.58 -15.35
N ARG A 595 35.62 11.99 -15.39
CA ARG A 595 36.68 11.47 -14.51
C ARG A 595 36.55 12.02 -13.10
N ASP A 596 36.36 13.33 -12.96
CA ASP A 596 36.52 14.03 -11.69
C ASP A 596 35.18 14.13 -10.92
N GLU A 597 34.06 14.36 -11.61
CA GLU A 597 32.73 14.45 -10.97
C GLU A 597 31.93 13.17 -11.04
N GLN A 598 31.89 12.51 -12.21
CA GLN A 598 31.15 11.23 -12.35
C GLN A 598 31.94 10.02 -11.86
N LEU A 599 33.23 10.21 -11.52
CA LEU A 599 34.15 9.19 -11.00
C LEU A 599 34.25 7.95 -11.89
N GLU A 600 34.23 8.15 -13.21
CA GLU A 600 34.23 7.06 -14.20
C GLU A 600 35.64 6.53 -14.57
N GLY A 601 36.70 7.09 -13.96
CA GLY A 601 38.07 6.57 -14.01
C GLY A 601 38.70 6.52 -15.41
N GLU A 602 39.59 5.56 -15.65
CA GLU A 602 40.42 5.44 -16.89
C GLU A 602 39.62 5.19 -18.18
N SER A 603 38.32 4.89 -18.08
CA SER A 603 37.44 4.70 -19.25
C SER A 603 36.83 6.01 -19.77
N SER A 604 37.14 7.16 -19.15
CA SER A 604 36.58 8.47 -19.49
C SER A 604 36.78 8.90 -20.96
N PRO A 605 37.93 8.69 -21.64
CA PRO A 605 38.14 9.28 -22.98
C PRO A 605 37.25 8.63 -24.05
N GLN A 606 37.15 7.30 -24.04
CA GLN A 606 36.31 6.54 -24.98
C GLN A 606 34.83 6.85 -24.73
N ARG A 607 34.46 6.97 -23.45
CA ARG A 607 33.08 7.22 -23.04
C ARG A 607 32.62 8.64 -23.36
N ALA A 608 33.48 9.64 -23.23
CA ALA A 608 33.19 11.01 -23.64
C ALA A 608 32.78 11.06 -25.12
N LEU A 609 33.52 10.38 -26.00
CA LEU A 609 33.23 10.33 -27.43
C LEU A 609 31.90 9.63 -27.73
N GLU A 610 31.62 8.52 -27.06
CA GLU A 610 30.34 7.80 -27.19
C GLU A 610 29.15 8.66 -26.74
N ILE A 611 29.31 9.40 -25.64
CA ILE A 611 28.30 10.30 -25.09
C ILE A 611 28.01 11.45 -26.07
N VAL A 612 29.05 12.10 -26.63
CA VAL A 612 28.89 13.13 -27.66
C VAL A 612 28.14 12.57 -28.86
N HIS A 613 28.58 11.44 -29.42
CA HIS A 613 27.95 10.86 -30.60
C HIS A 613 26.47 10.49 -30.36
N ARG A 614 26.13 10.03 -29.15
CA ARG A 614 24.79 9.56 -28.80
C ARG A 614 23.81 10.69 -28.44
N TYR A 615 24.26 11.68 -27.66
CA TYR A 615 23.36 12.66 -27.03
C TYR A 615 23.44 14.05 -27.62
N GLU A 616 24.50 14.42 -28.34
CA GLU A 616 24.58 15.74 -28.95
C GLU A 616 23.51 15.90 -30.03
N PRO A 617 22.64 16.92 -29.98
CA PRO A 617 21.66 17.15 -31.05
C PRO A 617 22.24 17.83 -32.29
N SER A 618 23.30 18.63 -32.16
CA SER A 618 23.89 19.41 -33.25
C SER A 618 24.90 18.59 -34.05
N GLU A 619 24.62 18.37 -35.35
CA GLU A 619 25.57 17.71 -36.26
C GLU A 619 26.86 18.51 -36.46
N ALA A 620 26.83 19.84 -36.26
CA ALA A 620 28.03 20.65 -36.27
C ALA A 620 28.92 20.33 -35.07
N ASP A 621 28.34 20.21 -33.88
CA ASP A 621 29.08 19.96 -32.64
C ASP A 621 29.56 18.52 -32.55
N LYS A 622 28.78 17.54 -33.04
CA LYS A 622 29.25 16.16 -33.23
C LYS A 622 30.51 16.08 -34.09
N ARG A 623 30.56 16.81 -35.22
CA ARG A 623 31.73 16.84 -36.10
C ARG A 623 32.95 17.45 -35.42
N LEU A 624 32.74 18.40 -34.51
CA LEU A 624 33.79 19.00 -33.69
C LEU A 624 34.15 18.16 -32.46
N GLN A 625 33.48 17.02 -32.25
CA GLN A 625 33.60 16.20 -31.04
C GLN A 625 33.38 17.01 -29.76
N ALA A 626 32.44 17.96 -29.81
CA ALA A 626 32.08 18.84 -28.71
C ALA A 626 30.62 18.60 -28.31
N MET A 627 30.30 18.93 -27.06
CA MET A 627 28.96 18.82 -26.49
C MET A 627 28.39 20.19 -26.14
N SER A 628 27.19 20.47 -26.65
CA SER A 628 26.38 21.63 -26.28
C SER A 628 25.69 21.40 -24.94
N ILE A 629 25.16 22.47 -24.34
CA ILE A 629 24.33 22.35 -23.12
C ILE A 629 23.11 21.45 -23.32
N ASP A 630 22.51 21.46 -24.52
CA ASP A 630 21.38 20.60 -24.86
C ASP A 630 21.82 19.13 -24.90
N GLY A 631 22.98 18.84 -25.51
CA GLY A 631 23.58 17.50 -25.50
C GLY A 631 23.91 17.01 -24.08
N PHE A 632 24.41 17.90 -23.23
CA PHE A 632 24.71 17.60 -21.83
C PHE A 632 23.44 17.30 -21.01
N LEU A 633 22.38 18.09 -21.20
CA LEU A 633 21.06 17.83 -20.60
C LEU A 633 20.46 16.51 -21.07
N MET A 634 20.59 16.18 -22.36
CA MET A 634 20.15 14.90 -22.92
C MET A 634 20.91 13.72 -22.29
N TYR A 635 22.23 13.86 -22.10
CA TYR A 635 23.05 12.88 -21.40
C TYR A 635 22.62 12.70 -19.94
N LEU A 636 22.50 13.77 -19.15
CA LEU A 636 22.12 13.68 -17.74
C LEU A 636 20.69 13.14 -17.53
N SER A 637 19.79 13.39 -18.47
CA SER A 637 18.42 12.87 -18.46
C SER A 637 18.29 11.46 -19.05
N SER A 638 19.39 10.87 -19.54
CA SER A 638 19.41 9.53 -20.13
C SER A 638 19.49 8.42 -19.07
N ARG A 639 19.50 7.16 -19.51
CA ARG A 639 19.71 6.02 -18.60
C ARG A 639 21.10 6.07 -17.97
N GLU A 640 22.09 6.57 -18.68
CA GLU A 640 23.48 6.72 -18.25
C GLU A 640 23.67 7.87 -17.25
N GLY A 641 22.77 8.87 -17.27
CA GLY A 641 22.68 9.94 -16.27
C GLY A 641 21.83 9.58 -15.05
N SER A 642 21.16 8.41 -15.05
CA SER A 642 20.36 7.95 -13.92
C SER A 642 21.23 7.56 -12.73
N ILE A 643 20.71 7.74 -11.52
CA ILE A 643 21.34 7.25 -10.28
C ILE A 643 21.53 5.74 -10.27
N PHE A 644 20.66 4.99 -10.94
CA PHE A 644 20.73 3.53 -11.01
C PHE A 644 21.77 3.08 -12.03
N ASN A 645 22.71 2.23 -11.61
CA ASN A 645 23.77 1.71 -12.48
C ASN A 645 23.21 0.88 -13.65
N PRO A 646 23.33 1.35 -14.91
CA PRO A 646 22.77 0.64 -16.07
C PRO A 646 23.34 -0.77 -16.28
N ARG A 647 24.58 -1.03 -15.84
CA ARG A 647 25.22 -2.35 -15.96
C ARG A 647 24.46 -3.44 -15.17
N GLN A 648 23.72 -3.03 -14.14
CA GLN A 648 22.95 -3.93 -13.28
C GLN A 648 21.50 -4.15 -13.76
N GLN A 649 21.12 -3.55 -14.90
CA GLN A 649 19.84 -3.83 -15.59
C GLN A 649 19.82 -5.16 -16.32
N SER A 650 20.96 -5.85 -16.42
CA SER A 650 21.06 -7.24 -16.89
C SER A 650 21.38 -8.17 -15.72
N VAL A 651 21.20 -9.48 -15.90
CA VAL A 651 21.62 -10.46 -14.89
C VAL A 651 23.15 -10.44 -14.80
N TYR A 652 23.67 -9.96 -13.68
CA TYR A 652 25.11 -9.73 -13.47
C TYR A 652 25.66 -10.47 -12.25
N GLN A 653 24.80 -10.85 -11.31
CA GLN A 653 25.20 -11.57 -10.10
C GLN A 653 25.47 -13.04 -10.41
N ASP A 654 26.24 -13.70 -9.55
CA ASP A 654 26.50 -15.12 -9.67
C ASP A 654 25.21 -15.92 -9.40
N MET A 655 24.66 -16.52 -10.47
CA MET A 655 23.45 -17.35 -10.44
C MET A 655 23.74 -18.84 -10.19
N THR A 656 24.98 -19.22 -9.84
CA THR A 656 25.43 -20.60 -9.61
C THR A 656 25.49 -21.01 -8.13
N GLN A 657 25.24 -20.07 -7.20
CA GLN A 657 25.13 -20.38 -5.78
C GLN A 657 23.83 -21.16 -5.48
N PRO A 658 23.76 -21.90 -4.36
CA PRO A 658 22.54 -22.61 -3.92
C PRO A 658 21.32 -21.71 -3.76
N LEU A 659 20.11 -22.23 -3.99
CA LEU A 659 18.87 -21.43 -3.92
C LEU A 659 18.67 -20.68 -2.59
N CYS A 660 19.09 -21.24 -1.46
CA CYS A 660 19.02 -20.59 -0.14
C CYS A 660 19.94 -19.36 0.00
N HIS A 661 20.82 -19.09 -0.97
CA HIS A 661 21.75 -17.96 -0.97
C HIS A 661 21.20 -16.72 -1.66
N TYR A 662 19.93 -16.71 -2.08
CA TYR A 662 19.30 -15.55 -2.73
C TYR A 662 18.07 -15.08 -1.96
N PHE A 663 17.84 -13.77 -1.95
CA PHE A 663 16.51 -13.22 -1.75
C PHE A 663 15.66 -13.48 -3.00
N ILE A 664 14.39 -13.86 -2.80
CA ILE A 664 13.49 -14.33 -3.86
C ILE A 664 12.19 -13.54 -3.77
N SER A 665 11.83 -12.84 -4.85
CA SER A 665 10.63 -12.02 -4.87
C SER A 665 9.38 -12.89 -4.69
N SER A 666 8.58 -12.58 -3.65
CA SER A 666 7.55 -13.49 -3.14
C SER A 666 6.23 -12.78 -2.86
N SER A 667 5.13 -13.35 -3.35
CA SER A 667 3.76 -12.84 -3.15
C SER A 667 3.00 -13.72 -2.14
N HIS A 668 2.23 -13.06 -1.28
CA HIS A 668 1.26 -13.67 -0.36
C HIS A 668 -0.15 -13.51 -0.92
N ASN A 669 -0.99 -14.55 -0.77
CA ASN A 669 -2.37 -14.60 -1.27
C ASN A 669 -2.52 -14.00 -2.68
N THR A 670 -1.68 -14.47 -3.61
CA THR A 670 -1.48 -13.86 -4.94
C THR A 670 -2.77 -13.68 -5.75
N TYR A 671 -3.78 -14.49 -5.46
CA TYR A 671 -5.09 -14.42 -6.10
C TYR A 671 -5.89 -13.18 -5.73
N LEU A 672 -5.64 -12.51 -4.59
CA LEU A 672 -6.42 -11.35 -4.14
C LEU A 672 -5.97 -10.05 -4.80
N LEU A 673 -6.93 -9.31 -5.36
CA LEU A 673 -6.69 -7.96 -5.91
C LEU A 673 -7.01 -6.82 -4.93
N GLU A 674 -7.68 -7.11 -3.81
CA GLU A 674 -8.14 -6.12 -2.83
C GLU A 674 -7.93 -6.63 -1.38
N ASP A 675 -8.91 -6.45 -0.48
CA ASP A 675 -8.84 -6.85 0.93
C ASP A 675 -8.96 -8.37 1.15
N GLN A 676 -8.58 -8.84 2.34
CA GLN A 676 -8.53 -10.27 2.68
C GLN A 676 -9.91 -10.89 2.95
N LEU A 677 -10.98 -10.12 3.10
CA LEU A 677 -12.28 -10.63 3.58
C LEU A 677 -13.34 -10.70 2.48
N ILE A 678 -13.34 -9.72 1.58
CA ILE A 678 -14.35 -9.53 0.53
C ILE A 678 -13.69 -9.38 -0.86
N GLY A 679 -12.37 -9.20 -0.90
CA GLY A 679 -11.61 -8.95 -2.12
C GLY A 679 -11.84 -9.99 -3.22
N HIS A 680 -11.83 -9.52 -4.46
CA HIS A 680 -12.00 -10.37 -5.63
C HIS A 680 -10.74 -11.22 -5.89
N SER A 681 -10.91 -12.55 -5.91
CA SER A 681 -9.90 -13.50 -6.38
C SER A 681 -9.84 -13.48 -7.91
N SER A 682 -8.66 -13.34 -8.50
CA SER A 682 -8.45 -13.27 -9.94
C SER A 682 -7.14 -13.92 -10.38
N VAL A 683 -7.17 -14.59 -11.52
CA VAL A 683 -6.00 -15.09 -12.25
C VAL A 683 -5.07 -13.94 -12.64
N GLU A 684 -5.59 -12.72 -12.85
CA GLU A 684 -4.78 -11.56 -13.20
C GLU A 684 -3.79 -11.18 -12.08
N GLY A 685 -4.08 -11.51 -10.81
CA GLY A 685 -3.13 -11.33 -9.70
C GLY A 685 -1.81 -12.08 -9.94
N TYR A 686 -1.89 -13.33 -10.40
CA TYR A 686 -0.73 -14.14 -10.77
C TYR A 686 0.00 -13.59 -12.00
N ILE A 687 -0.74 -13.17 -13.03
CA ILE A 687 -0.16 -12.60 -14.25
C ILE A 687 0.64 -11.34 -13.91
N ARG A 688 0.06 -10.43 -13.12
CA ARG A 688 0.70 -9.18 -12.67
C ARG A 688 1.93 -9.45 -11.81
N ALA A 689 1.85 -10.36 -10.85
CA ALA A 689 2.98 -10.74 -10.01
C ALA A 689 4.15 -11.29 -10.86
N LEU A 690 3.88 -12.25 -11.75
CA LEU A 690 4.90 -12.88 -12.60
C LEU A 690 5.52 -11.89 -13.60
N LYS A 691 4.72 -10.99 -14.19
CA LYS A 691 5.21 -9.91 -15.07
C LYS A 691 6.09 -8.90 -14.33
N ARG A 692 5.81 -8.63 -13.05
CA ARG A 692 6.67 -7.80 -12.16
C ARG A 692 7.93 -8.52 -11.70
N GLY A 693 8.19 -9.75 -12.17
CA GLY A 693 9.39 -10.52 -11.82
C GLY A 693 9.25 -11.36 -10.56
N CYS A 694 8.08 -11.43 -9.92
CA CYS A 694 7.84 -12.28 -8.74
C CYS A 694 8.11 -13.76 -9.07
N ARG A 695 8.77 -14.49 -8.17
CA ARG A 695 9.26 -15.87 -8.35
C ARG A 695 8.67 -16.87 -7.36
N CYS A 696 7.91 -16.42 -6.36
CA CYS A 696 7.13 -17.30 -5.49
C CYS A 696 5.70 -16.77 -5.39
N VAL A 697 4.71 -17.59 -5.77
CA VAL A 697 3.28 -17.24 -5.73
C VAL A 697 2.51 -18.26 -4.91
N GLU A 698 1.43 -17.83 -4.25
CA GLU A 698 0.65 -18.64 -3.31
C GLU A 698 -0.70 -19.05 -3.88
N LEU A 699 -1.07 -20.31 -3.65
CA LEU A 699 -2.31 -20.93 -4.11
C LEU A 699 -3.02 -21.61 -2.94
N ASP A 700 -4.09 -20.98 -2.44
CA ASP A 700 -4.92 -21.53 -1.36
C ASP A 700 -6.00 -22.43 -1.95
N CYS A 701 -5.74 -23.73 -1.94
CA CYS A 701 -6.51 -24.71 -2.69
C CYS A 701 -7.58 -25.35 -1.82
N TRP A 702 -8.83 -25.35 -2.30
CA TRP A 702 -9.98 -25.91 -1.61
C TRP A 702 -10.82 -26.76 -2.55
N ASP A 703 -11.61 -27.68 -1.98
CA ASP A 703 -12.54 -28.49 -2.75
C ASP A 703 -13.58 -27.61 -3.47
N GLY A 704 -13.70 -27.79 -4.78
CA GLY A 704 -14.67 -27.10 -5.62
C GLY A 704 -15.80 -28.00 -6.14
N PRO A 705 -16.81 -27.41 -6.79
CA PRO A 705 -17.93 -28.15 -7.37
C PRO A 705 -17.47 -29.02 -8.55
N ASN A 706 -18.22 -30.09 -8.83
CA ASN A 706 -17.95 -31.02 -9.93
C ASN A 706 -16.59 -31.72 -9.88
N GLY A 707 -15.93 -31.75 -8.72
CA GLY A 707 -14.61 -32.38 -8.56
C GLY A 707 -13.44 -31.54 -9.06
N GLU A 708 -13.66 -30.28 -9.43
CA GLU A 708 -12.60 -29.35 -9.86
C GLU A 708 -12.13 -28.48 -8.68
N PRO A 709 -10.82 -28.48 -8.34
CA PRO A 709 -10.28 -27.66 -7.26
C PRO A 709 -10.41 -26.16 -7.54
N ILE A 710 -10.65 -25.39 -6.48
CA ILE A 710 -10.80 -23.93 -6.53
C ILE A 710 -9.75 -23.24 -5.64
N ILE A 711 -9.50 -21.96 -5.93
CA ILE A 711 -8.66 -21.08 -5.12
C ILE A 711 -9.47 -19.91 -4.57
N TYR A 712 -9.39 -19.70 -3.26
CA TYR A 712 -9.95 -18.55 -2.54
C TYR A 712 -9.44 -18.52 -1.10
N HIS A 713 -9.69 -17.41 -0.39
CA HIS A 713 -9.35 -17.32 1.03
C HIS A 713 -10.42 -18.01 1.88
N GLY A 714 -10.05 -19.13 2.50
CA GLY A 714 -10.96 -19.99 3.25
C GLY A 714 -11.78 -19.26 4.31
N HIS A 715 -13.03 -19.67 4.50
CA HIS A 715 -13.94 -19.10 5.51
C HIS A 715 -14.22 -17.58 5.37
N THR A 716 -13.94 -16.97 4.22
CA THR A 716 -14.24 -15.56 3.90
C THR A 716 -15.28 -15.41 2.78
N LEU A 717 -15.57 -14.16 2.36
CA LEU A 717 -16.51 -13.83 1.29
C LEU A 717 -15.83 -13.53 -0.05
N THR A 718 -14.53 -13.81 -0.18
CA THR A 718 -13.77 -13.62 -1.43
C THR A 718 -14.34 -14.46 -2.56
N SER A 719 -14.26 -13.97 -3.81
CA SER A 719 -14.67 -14.77 -4.97
C SER A 719 -13.76 -15.98 -5.17
N LYS A 720 -14.19 -16.94 -6.02
CA LYS A 720 -13.50 -18.20 -6.26
C LYS A 720 -13.04 -18.27 -7.71
N ILE A 721 -11.84 -18.75 -7.94
CA ILE A 721 -11.29 -19.03 -9.28
C ILE A 721 -10.91 -20.51 -9.37
N LEU A 722 -10.88 -21.07 -10.59
CA LEU A 722 -10.48 -22.47 -10.78
C LEU A 722 -8.96 -22.60 -10.62
N PHE A 723 -8.52 -23.65 -9.92
CA PHE A 723 -7.10 -23.99 -9.82
C PHE A 723 -6.48 -24.18 -11.20
N LYS A 724 -7.20 -24.87 -12.10
CA LYS A 724 -6.81 -25.11 -13.49
C LYS A 724 -6.45 -23.83 -14.25
N ASP A 725 -7.28 -22.78 -14.14
CA ASP A 725 -7.07 -21.53 -14.86
C ASP A 725 -5.81 -20.80 -14.37
N VAL A 726 -5.51 -20.89 -13.06
CA VAL A 726 -4.26 -20.37 -12.48
C VAL A 726 -3.06 -21.14 -13.02
N VAL A 727 -3.10 -22.47 -13.09
CA VAL A 727 -1.99 -23.27 -13.63
C VAL A 727 -1.75 -22.95 -15.12
N ILE A 728 -2.80 -22.74 -15.91
CA ILE A 728 -2.70 -22.28 -17.32
C ILE A 728 -2.02 -20.90 -17.40
N ALA A 729 -2.37 -19.97 -16.52
CA ALA A 729 -1.73 -18.67 -16.49
C ALA A 729 -0.25 -18.79 -16.08
N VAL A 730 0.08 -19.61 -15.09
CA VAL A 730 1.47 -19.87 -14.69
C VAL A 730 2.27 -20.46 -15.85
N GLU A 731 1.74 -21.47 -16.55
CA GLU A 731 2.37 -22.05 -17.75
C GLU A 731 2.79 -20.98 -18.76
N LYS A 732 1.87 -20.04 -19.04
CA LYS A 732 2.01 -19.01 -20.07
C LYS A 732 2.92 -17.85 -19.67
N TYR A 733 2.93 -17.49 -18.37
CA TYR A 733 3.55 -16.25 -17.89
C TYR A 733 4.77 -16.45 -16.98
N ALA A 734 4.98 -17.65 -16.40
CA ALA A 734 6.05 -17.91 -15.44
C ALA A 734 7.41 -17.41 -15.93
N PHE A 735 7.73 -17.62 -17.21
CA PHE A 735 9.06 -17.34 -17.78
C PHE A 735 9.11 -16.20 -18.81
N ARG A 736 8.11 -15.29 -18.79
CA ARG A 736 8.08 -14.13 -19.69
C ARG A 736 9.00 -13.00 -19.23
N ALA A 737 8.91 -12.60 -17.97
CA ALA A 737 9.73 -11.53 -17.41
C ALA A 737 11.15 -12.02 -17.00
N SER A 738 11.27 -13.27 -16.56
CA SER A 738 12.52 -13.86 -16.07
C SER A 738 12.56 -15.35 -16.41
N LYS A 739 13.75 -15.88 -16.76
CA LYS A 739 13.95 -17.32 -16.95
C LYS A 739 14.23 -18.08 -15.66
N CYS A 740 14.45 -17.37 -14.55
CA CYS A 740 14.74 -17.98 -13.26
C CYS A 740 13.54 -18.79 -12.73
N PRO A 741 13.80 -19.83 -11.89
CA PRO A 741 12.78 -20.74 -11.40
C PRO A 741 11.64 -20.05 -10.66
N VAL A 742 10.44 -20.63 -10.75
CA VAL A 742 9.23 -20.18 -10.04
C VAL A 742 8.83 -21.23 -9.00
N ILE A 743 8.46 -20.79 -7.79
CA ILE A 743 7.95 -21.63 -6.71
C ILE A 743 6.45 -21.40 -6.57
N LEU A 744 5.67 -22.49 -6.59
CA LEU A 744 4.24 -22.48 -6.26
C LEU A 744 4.09 -22.93 -4.80
N SER A 745 3.72 -22.00 -3.92
CA SER A 745 3.40 -22.28 -2.51
C SER A 745 1.96 -22.75 -2.42
N ILE A 746 1.76 -24.07 -2.28
CA ILE A 746 0.42 -24.65 -2.17
C ILE A 746 0.02 -24.72 -0.70
N GLU A 747 -1.08 -24.04 -0.36
CA GLU A 747 -1.80 -24.26 0.89
C GLU A 747 -2.99 -25.19 0.59
N ASN A 748 -2.92 -26.44 1.03
CA ASN A 748 -3.82 -27.49 0.58
C ASN A 748 -4.90 -27.82 1.62
N HIS A 749 -6.15 -27.53 1.27
CA HIS A 749 -7.36 -27.86 2.04
C HIS A 749 -8.29 -28.83 1.29
N CYS A 750 -7.83 -29.40 0.17
CA CYS A 750 -8.63 -30.30 -0.67
C CYS A 750 -8.66 -31.73 -0.09
N GLY A 751 -9.77 -32.44 -0.31
CA GLY A 751 -9.84 -33.88 -0.10
C GLY A 751 -8.95 -34.65 -1.08
N VAL A 752 -8.57 -35.89 -0.73
CA VAL A 752 -7.61 -36.71 -1.50
C VAL A 752 -7.98 -36.82 -2.98
N GLU A 753 -9.26 -36.97 -3.32
CA GLU A 753 -9.70 -37.06 -4.72
C GLU A 753 -9.37 -35.80 -5.53
N GLN A 754 -9.67 -34.62 -4.98
CA GLN A 754 -9.35 -33.35 -5.65
C GLN A 754 -7.85 -33.02 -5.60
N GLN A 755 -7.10 -33.51 -4.59
CA GLN A 755 -5.63 -33.44 -4.62
C GLN A 755 -5.03 -34.22 -5.81
N ARG A 756 -5.62 -35.35 -6.20
CA ARG A 756 -5.21 -36.06 -7.43
C ARG A 756 -5.48 -35.24 -8.68
N VAL A 757 -6.62 -34.55 -8.73
CA VAL A 757 -6.96 -33.61 -9.81
C VAL A 757 -5.99 -32.43 -9.86
N MET A 758 -5.61 -31.87 -8.70
CA MET A 758 -4.57 -30.83 -8.62
C MET A 758 -3.24 -31.33 -9.21
N ALA A 759 -2.78 -32.52 -8.79
CA ALA A 759 -1.56 -33.12 -9.30
C ALA A 759 -1.64 -33.37 -10.82
N GLN A 760 -2.78 -33.86 -11.31
CA GLN A 760 -3.04 -34.06 -12.74
C GLN A 760 -2.92 -32.73 -13.52
N HIS A 761 -3.61 -31.68 -13.08
CA HIS A 761 -3.52 -30.36 -13.70
C HIS A 761 -2.10 -29.82 -13.71
N LEU A 762 -1.36 -29.94 -12.61
CA LEU A 762 0.04 -29.53 -12.53
C LEU A 762 0.90 -30.29 -13.55
N ILE A 763 0.76 -31.61 -13.63
CA ILE A 763 1.57 -32.47 -14.52
C ILE A 763 1.23 -32.22 -15.99
N GLU A 764 -0.05 -32.21 -16.35
CA GLU A 764 -0.50 -32.11 -17.73
C GLU A 764 -0.29 -30.71 -18.31
N ILE A 765 -0.55 -29.66 -17.52
CA ILE A 765 -0.49 -28.28 -18.01
C ILE A 765 0.94 -27.75 -17.99
N LEU A 766 1.70 -27.98 -16.90
CA LEU A 766 3.07 -27.46 -16.81
C LEU A 766 4.08 -28.34 -17.57
N GLY A 767 3.78 -29.61 -17.79
CA GLY A 767 4.62 -30.54 -18.55
C GLY A 767 6.07 -30.55 -18.06
N ASP A 768 7.02 -30.36 -18.98
CA ASP A 768 8.46 -30.36 -18.70
C ASP A 768 8.94 -29.17 -17.84
N LYS A 769 8.11 -28.13 -17.67
CA LYS A 769 8.42 -27.01 -16.78
C LYS A 769 8.31 -27.42 -15.32
N LEU A 770 7.43 -28.37 -14.97
CA LEU A 770 7.31 -28.87 -13.60
C LEU A 770 8.50 -29.76 -13.25
N LEU A 771 9.17 -29.44 -12.14
CA LEU A 771 10.21 -30.30 -11.59
C LEU A 771 9.57 -31.41 -10.74
N LYS A 772 9.73 -32.66 -11.18
CA LYS A 772 9.16 -33.84 -10.51
C LYS A 772 10.21 -34.74 -9.86
N ASP A 773 11.46 -34.66 -10.32
CA ASP A 773 12.56 -35.50 -9.87
C ASP A 773 13.77 -34.63 -9.49
N PRO A 774 14.64 -35.09 -8.56
CA PRO A 774 15.94 -34.47 -8.32
C PRO A 774 16.75 -34.37 -9.62
N LEU A 775 17.56 -33.31 -9.73
CA LEU A 775 18.43 -33.10 -10.88
C LEU A 775 19.45 -34.25 -10.97
N ASP A 776 19.69 -34.74 -12.18
CA ASP A 776 20.62 -35.84 -12.49
C ASP A 776 20.38 -37.15 -11.71
N GLY A 777 19.19 -37.33 -11.10
CA GLY A 777 18.86 -38.51 -10.30
C GLY A 777 19.69 -38.64 -9.01
N LYS A 778 20.37 -37.57 -8.57
CA LYS A 778 21.20 -37.56 -7.36
C LYS A 778 20.67 -36.57 -6.33
N ILE A 779 20.68 -37.00 -5.06
CA ILE A 779 20.43 -36.10 -3.92
C ILE A 779 21.77 -35.41 -3.62
N HIS A 780 21.87 -34.13 -3.95
CA HIS A 780 23.03 -33.30 -3.62
C HIS A 780 23.07 -32.97 -2.12
N ASP A 781 24.21 -32.52 -1.58
CA ASP A 781 24.32 -32.06 -0.19
C ASP A 781 23.82 -30.60 0.01
N LYS A 782 23.32 -29.98 -1.05
CA LYS A 782 22.88 -28.57 -1.09
C LYS A 782 21.76 -28.37 -2.09
N LEU A 783 21.00 -27.27 -1.94
CA LEU A 783 19.99 -26.88 -2.92
C LEU A 783 20.64 -26.57 -4.28
N PRO A 784 20.01 -26.94 -5.41
CA PRO A 784 20.45 -26.49 -6.71
C PRO A 784 20.44 -24.96 -6.83
N SER A 785 21.21 -24.45 -7.78
CA SER A 785 21.26 -23.04 -8.10
C SER A 785 20.10 -22.58 -9.00
N PRO A 786 19.76 -21.29 -8.99
CA PRO A 786 18.80 -20.72 -9.95
C PRO A 786 19.17 -20.99 -11.41
N LYS A 787 20.47 -21.05 -11.75
CA LYS A 787 20.95 -21.39 -13.09
C LYS A 787 20.63 -22.84 -13.48
N GLU A 788 20.81 -23.79 -12.58
CA GLU A 788 20.49 -25.21 -12.82
C GLU A 788 18.98 -25.44 -12.93
N LEU A 789 18.17 -24.63 -12.24
CA LEU A 789 16.71 -24.70 -12.23
C LEU A 789 16.05 -23.74 -13.25
N MET A 790 16.81 -23.23 -14.22
CA MET A 790 16.28 -22.27 -15.20
C MET A 790 15.11 -22.88 -15.99
N GLY A 791 14.00 -22.13 -16.08
CA GLY A 791 12.78 -22.60 -16.75
C GLY A 791 11.99 -23.68 -15.99
N LYS A 792 12.33 -23.94 -14.71
CA LYS A 792 11.63 -24.92 -13.87
C LYS A 792 10.66 -24.29 -12.87
N ILE A 793 9.58 -24.99 -12.60
CA ILE A 793 8.54 -24.69 -11.62
C ILE A 793 8.65 -25.72 -10.50
N LEU A 794 8.83 -25.25 -9.27
CA LEU A 794 8.95 -26.06 -8.07
C LEU A 794 7.65 -25.97 -7.26
N ILE A 795 7.23 -27.07 -6.65
CA ILE A 795 6.10 -27.08 -5.72
C ILE A 795 6.62 -27.06 -4.29
N LYS A 796 6.11 -26.11 -3.50
CA LYS A 796 6.29 -26.08 -2.05
C LYS A 796 5.04 -26.65 -1.39
N GLY A 797 5.22 -27.71 -0.60
CA GLY A 797 4.13 -28.43 0.05
C GLY A 797 4.59 -29.49 1.04
N LYS A 798 3.63 -30.22 1.63
CA LYS A 798 3.87 -31.39 2.51
C LYS A 798 4.20 -32.62 1.65
N THR A 799 4.94 -33.59 2.20
CA THR A 799 5.30 -34.86 1.53
C THR A 799 5.01 -36.08 2.42
N ILE A 800 4.72 -37.23 1.82
CA ILE A 800 4.55 -38.52 2.49
C ILE A 800 5.92 -39.17 2.75
N GLY A 801 6.17 -39.65 3.97
CA GLY A 801 7.38 -40.39 4.34
C GLY A 801 8.65 -39.55 4.48
N LYS A 802 9.72 -40.14 5.03
CA LYS A 802 11.09 -39.56 5.02
C LYS A 802 11.81 -40.12 3.78
N LEU A 803 12.62 -39.29 3.10
CA LEU A 803 13.42 -39.64 1.91
C LEU A 803 14.30 -40.91 2.03
N GLU A 804 14.41 -41.51 3.22
CA GLU A 804 15.19 -42.72 3.51
C GLU A 804 14.41 -44.03 3.31
N GLU A 805 13.06 -44.02 3.34
CA GLU A 805 12.25 -45.24 3.15
C GLU A 805 12.13 -45.66 1.67
N SER A 806 12.36 -44.75 0.73
CA SER A 806 12.42 -45.05 -0.70
C SER A 806 13.67 -45.83 -1.12
N GLN A 807 14.66 -46.01 -0.22
CA GLN A 807 15.88 -46.79 -0.48
C GLN A 807 15.84 -48.23 0.08
N SER A 808 14.86 -48.60 0.92
CA SER A 808 14.80 -49.95 1.53
C SER A 808 13.97 -50.97 0.75
N GLY A 809 13.34 -50.58 -0.37
CA GLY A 809 12.63 -51.51 -1.25
C GLY A 809 11.38 -52.17 -0.65
N VAL A 810 10.90 -51.71 0.51
CA VAL A 810 9.67 -52.18 1.15
C VAL A 810 8.72 -51.00 1.27
N ALA A 811 8.08 -50.60 0.17
CA ALA A 811 6.95 -49.69 0.20
C ALA A 811 5.66 -50.50 0.13
N GLU A 812 4.87 -50.50 1.21
CA GLU A 812 3.46 -50.91 1.15
C GLU A 812 2.73 -50.03 0.11
N GLU A 813 1.90 -50.66 -0.74
CA GLU A 813 1.10 -50.08 -1.83
C GLU A 813 -0.06 -49.18 -1.32
N SER A 814 0.19 -48.28 -0.37
CA SER A 814 -0.81 -47.29 0.04
C SER A 814 -0.78 -46.08 -0.91
N LEU A 815 -1.92 -45.78 -1.54
CA LEU A 815 -2.12 -44.59 -2.40
C LEU A 815 -2.30 -43.27 -1.61
N VAL A 816 -2.35 -43.37 -0.28
CA VAL A 816 -2.58 -42.26 0.67
C VAL A 816 -1.61 -42.36 1.86
N GLY A 817 -1.13 -41.21 2.33
CA GLY A 817 -0.25 -41.12 3.49
C GLY A 817 -0.82 -40.20 4.56
N GLU A 818 -0.57 -40.52 5.84
CA GLU A 818 -0.85 -39.61 6.95
C GLU A 818 0.27 -38.57 7.05
N VAL A 819 -0.10 -37.30 7.09
CA VAL A 819 0.82 -36.21 7.45
C VAL A 819 0.51 -35.73 8.86
N SER A 820 1.54 -35.32 9.61
CA SER A 820 1.35 -34.74 10.94
C SER A 820 0.83 -33.31 10.81
N ASP A 821 -0.38 -33.03 11.29
CA ASP A 821 -1.00 -31.70 11.26
C ASP A 821 -0.63 -30.84 12.47
N GLU A 822 0.66 -30.73 12.75
CA GLU A 822 1.15 -29.81 13.78
C GLU A 822 1.37 -28.39 13.24
N ASP A 823 1.34 -28.22 11.91
CA ASP A 823 1.58 -26.93 11.24
C ASP A 823 0.36 -25.97 11.22
N GLU A 824 -0.86 -26.45 11.54
CA GLU A 824 -2.11 -25.67 11.41
C GLU A 824 -2.58 -24.99 12.73
N ILE A 825 -1.81 -25.11 13.82
CA ILE A 825 -2.18 -24.54 15.13
C ILE A 825 -1.13 -23.57 15.67
N ALA A 826 -0.43 -22.84 14.80
CA ALA A 826 0.53 -21.83 15.25
C ALA A 826 -0.09 -20.63 16.02
N ASP A 827 -1.43 -20.58 16.17
CA ASP A 827 -2.18 -19.50 16.84
C ASP A 827 -2.82 -19.89 18.20
N ILE A 828 -2.30 -20.89 18.90
CA ILE A 828 -2.64 -21.07 20.32
C ILE A 828 -1.35 -21.20 21.12
N ASP A 829 -1.07 -20.19 21.95
CA ASP A 829 -0.04 -20.20 22.99
C ASP A 829 -0.04 -21.57 23.73
N GLU A 830 0.99 -22.37 23.52
CA GLU A 830 1.28 -23.53 24.35
C GLU A 830 1.87 -23.08 25.68
N GLU A 831 1.05 -22.54 26.59
CA GLU A 831 1.26 -22.68 28.03
C GLU A 831 -0.11 -22.68 28.75
N GLY A 832 -0.61 -23.88 29.05
CA GLY A 832 -1.67 -24.08 30.05
C GLY A 832 -2.86 -24.94 29.61
N SER A 833 -2.70 -26.26 29.54
CA SER A 833 -3.80 -27.20 29.85
C SER A 833 -3.28 -28.63 30.07
N ASN A 834 -3.12 -29.02 31.34
CA ASN A 834 -3.30 -30.41 31.73
C ASN A 834 -4.81 -30.63 31.88
N ASN A 835 -5.44 -31.23 30.87
CA ASN A 835 -6.62 -32.08 31.07
C ASN A 835 -6.87 -32.97 29.86
N ALA A 836 -6.89 -34.27 30.15
CA ALA A 836 -7.18 -35.37 29.25
C ALA A 836 -8.68 -35.42 28.92
N ASP A 837 -9.10 -34.73 27.85
CA ASP A 837 -10.16 -35.20 26.95
C ASP A 837 -10.18 -34.32 25.68
N ARG A 838 -9.33 -34.64 24.71
CA ARG A 838 -9.42 -34.07 23.35
C ARG A 838 -9.87 -35.18 22.42
N GLY A 839 -11.10 -35.06 21.90
CA GLY A 839 -11.55 -35.85 20.76
C GLY A 839 -10.53 -35.76 19.63
N LYS A 840 -10.14 -36.91 19.07
CA LYS A 840 -9.23 -37.04 17.94
C LYS A 840 -9.66 -36.10 16.80
N LYS A 841 -8.91 -35.02 16.57
CA LYS A 841 -8.93 -34.31 15.28
C LYS A 841 -8.44 -35.29 14.21
N SER A 842 -9.13 -35.36 13.07
CA SER A 842 -8.74 -36.21 11.95
C SER A 842 -7.42 -35.71 11.38
N LYS A 843 -6.40 -36.57 11.31
CA LYS A 843 -5.18 -36.31 10.55
C LYS A 843 -5.53 -36.09 9.08
N GLY A 844 -5.02 -35.02 8.48
CA GLY A 844 -5.13 -34.68 7.08
C GLY A 844 -4.47 -35.75 6.23
N GLN A 845 -5.19 -36.23 5.23
CA GLN A 845 -4.69 -37.23 4.30
C GLN A 845 -4.07 -36.53 3.09
N LEU A 846 -2.85 -36.91 2.74
CA LEU A 846 -2.13 -36.40 1.56
C LEU A 846 -2.13 -37.48 0.46
N SER A 847 -2.47 -37.08 -0.76
CA SER A 847 -2.36 -37.93 -1.95
C SER A 847 -0.89 -38.12 -2.35
N ARG A 848 -0.54 -39.34 -2.76
CA ARG A 848 0.82 -39.64 -3.23
C ARG A 848 1.18 -38.83 -4.47
N GLN A 849 0.26 -38.66 -5.42
CA GLN A 849 0.51 -37.88 -6.64
C GLN A 849 0.90 -36.42 -6.36
N LEU A 850 0.24 -35.76 -5.39
CA LEU A 850 0.58 -34.39 -5.03
C LEU A 850 1.90 -34.33 -4.24
N SER A 851 2.13 -35.31 -3.36
CA SER A 851 3.40 -35.45 -2.62
C SER A 851 4.60 -35.61 -3.56
N ASP A 852 4.46 -36.43 -4.60
CA ASP A 852 5.53 -36.72 -5.56
C ASP A 852 5.91 -35.49 -6.42
N CYS A 853 5.07 -34.44 -6.43
CA CYS A 853 5.39 -33.17 -7.09
C CYS A 853 6.33 -32.27 -6.25
N VAL A 854 6.56 -32.58 -4.97
CA VAL A 854 7.38 -31.76 -4.05
C VAL A 854 8.78 -32.37 -3.93
N VAL A 855 9.77 -31.68 -4.50
CA VAL A 855 11.17 -32.15 -4.55
C VAL A 855 12.06 -31.40 -3.54
N TYR A 856 12.36 -30.12 -3.80
CA TYR A 856 13.34 -29.33 -3.03
C TYR A 856 12.72 -28.38 -1.99
N CYS A 857 11.40 -28.18 -2.01
CA CYS A 857 10.69 -27.24 -1.14
C CYS A 857 9.74 -27.97 -0.19
N ARG A 858 10.26 -28.95 0.56
CA ARG A 858 9.49 -29.75 1.50
C ARG A 858 9.18 -28.93 2.76
N THR A 859 7.90 -28.75 3.05
CA THR A 859 7.47 -28.04 4.26
C THR A 859 7.58 -28.94 5.49
N VAL A 860 8.22 -28.45 6.55
CA VAL A 860 8.33 -29.13 7.85
C VAL A 860 8.08 -28.16 9.00
N HIS A 861 7.54 -28.70 10.10
CA HIS A 861 7.39 -27.98 11.35
C HIS A 861 8.74 -27.49 11.89
N PHE A 862 8.79 -26.22 12.29
CA PHE A 862 9.98 -25.64 12.92
C PHE A 862 9.94 -25.79 14.44
N SER A 863 10.86 -26.59 14.98
CA SER A 863 11.01 -26.76 16.44
C SER A 863 11.96 -25.72 17.05
N SER A 864 13.21 -25.68 16.62
CA SER A 864 14.22 -24.70 17.04
C SER A 864 15.38 -24.64 16.04
N PHE A 865 16.18 -23.59 16.07
CA PHE A 865 17.38 -23.49 15.22
C PHE A 865 18.40 -24.59 15.52
N GLU A 866 18.52 -25.00 16.79
CA GLU A 866 19.38 -26.12 17.18
C GLU A 866 18.88 -27.45 16.60
N HIS A 867 17.58 -27.73 16.73
CA HIS A 867 16.98 -28.94 16.16
C HIS A 867 17.14 -28.97 14.64
N SER A 868 16.83 -27.86 13.95
CA SER A 868 17.00 -27.76 12.50
C SER A 868 18.45 -27.98 12.08
N ARG A 869 19.42 -27.39 12.80
CA ARG A 869 20.84 -27.56 12.50
C ARG A 869 21.30 -29.02 12.58
N LEU A 870 20.79 -29.77 13.56
CA LEU A 870 21.18 -31.15 13.85
C LEU A 870 20.40 -32.19 13.02
N HIS A 871 19.15 -31.91 12.67
CA HIS A 871 18.23 -32.92 12.15
C HIS A 871 17.60 -32.57 10.79
N SER A 872 17.53 -31.30 10.40
CA SER A 872 16.85 -30.92 9.16
C SER A 872 17.74 -31.05 7.93
N LYS A 873 17.12 -31.41 6.81
CA LYS A 873 17.78 -31.50 5.49
C LYS A 873 17.70 -30.16 4.76
N PHE A 874 18.61 -29.92 3.81
CA PHE A 874 18.65 -28.67 3.04
C PHE A 874 17.38 -28.45 2.18
N CYS A 875 16.69 -29.52 1.78
CA CYS A 875 15.44 -29.47 1.02
C CYS A 875 14.19 -29.29 1.90
N GLU A 876 14.38 -29.29 3.22
CA GLU A 876 13.31 -28.96 4.17
C GLU A 876 13.31 -27.47 4.43
N MET A 877 12.11 -26.90 4.55
CA MET A 877 11.91 -25.47 4.78
C MET A 877 10.73 -25.21 5.71
N SER A 878 10.75 -24.03 6.32
CA SER A 878 9.73 -23.61 7.29
C SER A 878 9.10 -22.29 6.89
N SER A 879 7.82 -22.12 7.24
CA SER A 879 7.05 -20.90 7.02
C SER A 879 6.69 -20.26 8.36
N PHE A 880 6.82 -18.94 8.49
CA PHE A 880 6.53 -18.20 9.71
C PHE A 880 5.57 -17.04 9.44
N THR A 881 4.64 -16.80 10.36
CA THR A 881 3.96 -15.50 10.44
C THR A 881 4.97 -14.40 10.76
N GLU A 882 4.70 -13.16 10.33
CA GLU A 882 5.56 -12.01 10.64
C GLU A 882 5.85 -11.89 12.15
N SER A 883 4.86 -12.17 13.01
CA SER A 883 4.98 -12.04 14.47
C SER A 883 5.96 -13.06 15.04
N LYS A 884 5.93 -14.31 14.54
CA LYS A 884 6.85 -15.37 14.95
C LYS A 884 8.26 -15.10 14.43
N ALA A 885 8.38 -14.65 13.17
CA ALA A 885 9.68 -14.26 12.60
C ALA A 885 10.32 -13.11 13.39
N ARG A 886 9.59 -12.02 13.69
CA ARG A 886 10.11 -10.91 14.51
C ARG A 886 10.52 -11.34 15.92
N LYS A 887 9.80 -12.28 16.54
CA LYS A 887 10.20 -12.85 17.83
C LYS A 887 11.57 -13.55 17.72
N LEU A 888 11.75 -14.39 16.69
CA LEU A 888 13.00 -15.09 16.44
C LEU A 888 14.16 -14.15 16.12
N ILE A 889 13.93 -13.10 15.33
CA ILE A 889 14.93 -12.05 15.05
C ILE A 889 15.46 -11.45 16.35
N ARG A 890 14.57 -11.03 17.26
CA ARG A 890 14.97 -10.42 18.53
C ARG A 890 15.69 -11.36 19.48
N THR A 891 15.31 -12.65 19.51
CA THR A 891 15.85 -13.60 20.49
C THR A 891 17.06 -14.36 19.97
N ALA A 892 17.21 -14.51 18.66
CA ALA A 892 18.15 -15.44 18.03
C ALA A 892 18.52 -15.02 16.58
N GLY A 893 18.71 -13.72 16.33
CA GLY A 893 18.98 -13.18 14.99
C GLY A 893 20.17 -13.83 14.26
N ALA A 894 21.31 -13.98 14.93
CA ALA A 894 22.49 -14.62 14.36
C ALA A 894 22.28 -16.11 14.01
N ASP A 895 21.55 -16.86 14.86
CA ASP A 895 21.19 -18.25 14.56
C ASP A 895 20.22 -18.34 13.37
N PHE A 896 19.36 -17.34 13.21
CA PHE A 896 18.44 -17.26 12.07
C PHE A 896 19.19 -17.00 10.76
N VAL A 897 20.19 -16.10 10.76
CA VAL A 897 21.10 -15.90 9.61
C VAL A 897 21.78 -17.21 9.23
N HIS A 898 22.31 -17.93 10.22
CA HIS A 898 22.98 -19.22 10.00
C HIS A 898 22.02 -20.29 9.46
N HIS A 899 20.79 -20.36 9.98
CA HIS A 899 19.75 -21.26 9.44
C HIS A 899 19.47 -20.97 7.95
N ASN A 900 19.32 -19.69 7.60
CA ASN A 900 19.06 -19.25 6.24
C ASN A 900 20.26 -19.39 5.28
N ALA A 901 21.47 -19.70 5.77
CA ALA A 901 22.60 -20.05 4.92
C ALA A 901 22.49 -21.49 4.34
N ARG A 902 21.62 -22.33 4.91
CA ARG A 902 21.47 -23.75 4.56
C ARG A 902 20.07 -24.11 4.04
N GLN A 903 19.03 -23.51 4.61
CA GLN A 903 17.62 -23.82 4.31
C GLN A 903 16.87 -22.61 3.78
N LEU A 904 15.72 -22.84 3.14
CA LEU A 904 14.79 -21.79 2.77
C LEU A 904 13.85 -21.46 3.93
N THR A 905 13.55 -20.17 4.10
CA THR A 905 12.53 -19.67 5.01
C THR A 905 11.52 -18.83 4.25
N ARG A 906 10.24 -19.08 4.50
CA ARG A 906 9.13 -18.23 4.07
C ARG A 906 8.59 -17.42 5.24
N VAL A 907 8.37 -16.12 5.04
CA VAL A 907 7.67 -15.24 5.99
C VAL A 907 6.43 -14.67 5.30
N TYR A 908 5.31 -14.59 6.01
CA TYR A 908 4.05 -14.07 5.48
C TYR A 908 3.30 -13.17 6.48
N PRO A 909 2.42 -12.26 6.01
CA PRO A 909 1.67 -11.34 6.86
C PRO A 909 0.76 -12.08 7.85
N GLY A 910 0.57 -11.53 9.06
CA GLY A 910 -0.35 -12.13 10.03
C GLY A 910 -1.83 -11.91 9.65
N GLY A 911 -2.71 -12.85 10.03
CA GLY A 911 -4.15 -12.80 9.71
C GLY A 911 -4.92 -11.59 10.28
N LEU A 912 -4.32 -10.79 11.17
CA LEU A 912 -4.89 -9.53 11.67
C LEU A 912 -4.88 -8.40 10.62
N ARG A 913 -4.10 -8.53 9.54
CA ARG A 913 -4.00 -7.55 8.44
C ARG A 913 -5.09 -7.76 7.40
N THR A 914 -6.34 -7.60 7.82
CA THR A 914 -7.52 -7.83 6.98
C THR A 914 -7.61 -6.86 5.79
N ASP A 915 -6.96 -5.70 5.90
CA ASP A 915 -6.83 -4.68 4.86
C ASP A 915 -5.75 -4.98 3.82
N SER A 916 -5.12 -6.17 3.89
CA SER A 916 -3.99 -6.56 3.05
C SER A 916 -2.74 -5.67 3.25
N SER A 917 -2.60 -4.96 4.37
CA SER A 917 -1.36 -4.22 4.69
C SER A 917 -0.13 -5.13 4.70
N ASN A 918 1.05 -4.55 4.49
CA ASN A 918 2.31 -5.28 4.49
C ASN A 918 3.12 -5.03 5.77
N TYR A 919 4.03 -5.94 6.04
CA TYR A 919 5.03 -5.81 7.10
C TYR A 919 6.35 -5.39 6.47
N ASP A 920 7.21 -4.72 7.26
CA ASP A 920 8.54 -4.33 6.81
C ASP A 920 9.37 -5.56 6.35
N PRO A 921 9.70 -5.68 5.05
CA PRO A 921 10.46 -6.81 4.54
C PRO A 921 11.95 -6.74 4.92
N GLN A 922 12.48 -5.54 5.22
CA GLN A 922 13.90 -5.35 5.51
C GLN A 922 14.34 -6.10 6.77
N ASP A 923 13.52 -6.09 7.81
CA ASP A 923 13.71 -6.90 9.03
C ASP A 923 13.99 -8.38 8.70
N MET A 924 13.27 -8.92 7.72
CA MET A 924 13.38 -10.33 7.34
C MET A 924 14.59 -10.59 6.44
N TRP A 925 14.91 -9.66 5.54
CA TRP A 925 16.11 -9.74 4.71
C TRP A 925 17.40 -9.60 5.52
N ASN A 926 17.39 -8.80 6.59
CA ASN A 926 18.52 -8.66 7.51
C ASN A 926 18.95 -9.98 8.15
N VAL A 927 17.99 -10.89 8.42
CA VAL A 927 18.28 -12.26 8.89
C VAL A 927 18.37 -13.30 7.78
N GLY A 928 18.31 -12.90 6.51
CA GLY A 928 18.60 -13.75 5.37
C GLY A 928 17.43 -14.58 4.86
N CYS A 929 16.20 -14.31 5.32
CA CYS A 929 14.99 -14.97 4.84
C CYS A 929 14.82 -14.74 3.34
N GLN A 930 14.59 -15.81 2.59
CA GLN A 930 14.58 -15.76 1.12
C GLN A 930 13.21 -15.43 0.56
N LEU A 931 12.15 -16.02 1.13
CA LEU A 931 10.78 -15.93 0.62
C LEU A 931 9.95 -15.01 1.52
N VAL A 932 10.26 -13.72 1.49
CA VAL A 932 9.57 -12.67 2.25
C VAL A 932 8.32 -12.27 1.47
N ALA A 933 7.21 -12.95 1.74
CA ALA A 933 5.99 -12.82 0.96
C ALA A 933 5.18 -11.58 1.36
N LEU A 934 4.82 -10.75 0.38
CA LEU A 934 4.04 -9.52 0.56
C LEU A 934 2.72 -9.56 -0.24
N ASN A 935 1.73 -8.78 0.19
CA ASN A 935 0.49 -8.51 -0.54
C ASN A 935 0.77 -7.55 -1.69
N PHE A 936 0.93 -8.08 -2.92
CA PHE A 936 1.35 -7.32 -4.11
C PHE A 936 0.31 -6.29 -4.58
N GLN A 937 -0.95 -6.47 -4.21
CA GLN A 937 -2.06 -5.57 -4.49
C GLN A 937 -2.02 -4.30 -3.63
N THR A 938 -1.34 -4.33 -2.49
CA THR A 938 -1.27 -3.20 -1.54
C THR A 938 -0.05 -2.32 -1.80
N ALA A 939 -0.28 -1.03 -1.96
CA ALA A 939 0.74 -0.05 -2.33
C ALA A 939 1.22 0.67 -1.08
N GLY A 940 2.48 1.07 -1.05
CA GLY A 940 3.10 1.65 0.13
C GLY A 940 4.58 1.32 0.21
N GLU A 941 5.19 1.81 1.27
CA GLU A 941 6.62 1.74 1.54
C GLU A 941 7.17 0.32 1.44
N GLU A 942 6.49 -0.67 2.03
CA GLU A 942 6.97 -2.06 2.03
C GLU A 942 7.05 -2.65 0.60
N MET A 943 6.12 -2.25 -0.27
CA MET A 943 6.15 -2.65 -1.68
C MET A 943 7.16 -1.83 -2.49
N ASP A 944 7.39 -0.56 -2.13
CA ASP A 944 8.45 0.26 -2.69
C ASP A 944 9.83 -0.38 -2.42
N LEU A 945 10.06 -0.87 -1.20
CA LEU A 945 11.29 -1.58 -0.81
C LEU A 945 11.46 -2.89 -1.60
N ASN A 946 10.40 -3.68 -1.75
CA ASN A 946 10.42 -4.90 -2.56
C ASN A 946 10.73 -4.60 -4.03
N ASP A 947 10.03 -3.65 -4.64
CA ASP A 947 10.27 -3.28 -6.03
C ASP A 947 11.68 -2.69 -6.23
N GLY A 948 12.17 -1.91 -5.25
CA GLY A 948 13.52 -1.37 -5.22
C GLY A 948 14.58 -2.48 -5.16
N LEU A 949 14.50 -3.40 -4.20
CA LEU A 949 15.45 -4.51 -4.06
C LEU A 949 15.49 -5.38 -5.32
N PHE A 950 14.33 -5.74 -5.87
CA PHE A 950 14.23 -6.62 -7.04
C PHE A 950 14.31 -5.89 -8.39
N SER A 951 14.52 -4.57 -8.38
CA SER A 951 14.81 -3.81 -9.60
C SER A 951 16.18 -4.16 -10.22
N GLN A 952 17.09 -4.67 -9.39
CA GLN A 952 18.45 -5.05 -9.78
C GLN A 952 18.52 -6.43 -10.43
N ASN A 953 19.72 -6.79 -10.89
CA ASN A 953 20.05 -8.11 -11.43
C ASN A 953 19.10 -8.54 -12.57
N GLY A 954 18.83 -7.60 -13.49
CA GLY A 954 17.95 -7.81 -14.62
C GLY A 954 16.48 -8.04 -14.26
N ARG A 955 16.04 -7.60 -13.07
CA ARG A 955 14.67 -7.83 -12.56
C ARG A 955 14.28 -9.29 -12.59
N CYS A 956 15.26 -10.18 -12.44
CA CYS A 956 15.05 -11.60 -12.60
C CYS A 956 14.29 -12.24 -11.42
N GLY A 957 14.06 -11.46 -10.35
CA GLY A 957 13.37 -11.86 -9.11
C GLY A 957 14.25 -12.60 -8.11
N TYR A 958 15.56 -12.68 -8.37
CA TYR A 958 16.58 -13.27 -7.50
C TYR A 958 17.71 -12.27 -7.25
N VAL A 959 18.06 -12.06 -5.99
CA VAL A 959 19.18 -11.19 -5.58
C VAL A 959 20.09 -12.01 -4.66
N LEU A 960 21.36 -12.13 -5.01
CA LEU A 960 22.34 -12.88 -4.24
C LEU A 960 22.59 -12.21 -2.89
N LYS A 961 22.50 -12.99 -1.80
CA LYS A 961 22.77 -12.50 -0.45
C LYS A 961 24.25 -12.12 -0.28
N PRO A 962 24.57 -11.14 0.59
CA PRO A 962 25.95 -10.81 0.91
C PRO A 962 26.76 -12.02 1.39
N ALA A 963 28.07 -12.02 1.14
CA ALA A 963 28.95 -13.16 1.43
C ALA A 963 28.87 -13.62 2.91
N PHE A 964 28.76 -12.67 3.84
CA PHE A 964 28.65 -12.94 5.28
C PHE A 964 27.34 -13.64 5.70
N MET A 965 26.31 -13.68 4.83
CA MET A 965 25.05 -14.40 5.08
C MET A 965 24.96 -15.76 4.38
N ARG A 966 26.01 -16.13 3.63
CA ARG A 966 26.07 -17.37 2.84
C ARG A 966 26.95 -18.43 3.47
N SER A 967 27.87 -18.04 4.35
CA SER A 967 28.78 -18.97 5.04
C SER A 967 28.13 -19.55 6.30
N CYS A 968 28.33 -20.85 6.51
CA CYS A 968 27.98 -21.50 7.78
C CYS A 968 29.06 -21.30 8.86
N GLU A 969 30.27 -20.89 8.49
CA GLU A 969 31.39 -20.74 9.42
C GLU A 969 31.46 -19.34 10.03
N ARG A 970 31.01 -18.33 9.28
CA ARG A 970 31.00 -16.92 9.72
C ARG A 970 29.67 -16.62 10.40
N ARG A 971 29.71 -16.08 11.63
CA ARG A 971 28.51 -15.57 12.31
C ARG A 971 28.35 -14.09 11.99
N PHE A 972 27.18 -13.72 11.50
CA PHE A 972 26.76 -12.34 11.32
C PHE A 972 25.53 -12.10 12.19
N ASP A 973 25.56 -11.04 12.99
CA ASP A 973 24.44 -10.58 13.79
C ASP A 973 23.97 -9.22 13.25
N PRO A 974 22.72 -9.09 12.76
CA PRO A 974 22.21 -7.81 12.29
C PRO A 974 22.17 -6.71 13.35
N GLU A 975 22.07 -7.05 14.64
CA GLU A 975 22.09 -6.06 15.73
C GLU A 975 23.49 -5.51 16.00
N HIS A 976 24.53 -6.27 15.63
CA HIS A 976 25.95 -5.93 15.85
C HIS A 976 26.77 -6.13 14.56
N PRO A 977 26.45 -5.41 13.47
CA PRO A 977 27.13 -5.57 12.18
C PRO A 977 28.63 -5.23 12.23
N GLU A 978 29.08 -4.48 13.23
CA GLU A 978 30.48 -4.15 13.52
C GLU A 978 31.34 -5.35 13.95
N ASP A 979 30.73 -6.42 14.48
CA ASP A 979 31.46 -7.58 14.99
C ASP A 979 31.99 -8.50 13.87
N ARG A 980 31.65 -8.23 12.60
CA ARG A 980 32.08 -9.04 11.45
C ARG A 980 33.54 -8.77 11.09
N GLU A 981 34.28 -9.83 10.71
CA GLU A 981 35.71 -9.75 10.37
C GLU A 981 36.04 -8.73 9.26
N GLU A 982 35.15 -8.58 8.26
CA GLU A 982 35.32 -7.68 7.12
C GLU A 982 34.46 -6.41 7.26
N TYR A 983 34.32 -5.87 8.48
CA TYR A 983 33.53 -4.66 8.74
C TYR A 983 34.12 -3.42 8.02
N GLN A 984 33.38 -2.91 7.02
CA GLN A 984 33.73 -1.71 6.26
C GLN A 984 32.52 -0.79 6.15
N PRO A 985 32.33 0.16 7.09
CA PRO A 985 31.27 1.13 6.98
C PRO A 985 31.53 2.11 5.83
N MET A 986 30.46 2.68 5.28
CA MET A 986 30.50 3.67 4.20
C MET A 986 29.70 4.90 4.59
N ARG A 987 30.18 6.08 4.20
CA ARG A 987 29.44 7.35 4.32
C ARG A 987 28.82 7.70 2.98
N LEU A 988 27.50 7.83 2.94
CA LEU A 988 26.72 8.30 1.80
C LEU A 988 26.35 9.77 1.99
N VAL A 989 26.74 10.61 1.04
CA VAL A 989 26.38 12.03 1.00
C VAL A 989 25.55 12.28 -0.25
N ILE A 990 24.33 12.78 -0.07
CA ILE A 990 23.41 13.14 -1.14
C ILE A 990 23.13 14.63 -1.04
N GLN A 991 23.60 15.39 -2.02
CA GLN A 991 23.17 16.77 -2.19
C GLN A 991 21.94 16.80 -3.09
N VAL A 992 20.80 17.20 -2.52
CA VAL A 992 19.55 17.39 -3.28
C VAL A 992 19.60 18.78 -3.91
N ILE A 993 19.81 18.83 -5.23
CA ILE A 993 20.03 20.10 -5.95
C ILE A 993 18.71 20.69 -6.37
N SER A 994 17.92 19.94 -7.15
CA SER A 994 16.67 20.44 -7.72
C SER A 994 15.67 19.31 -8.03
N GLY A 995 14.43 19.69 -8.27
CA GLY A 995 13.35 18.82 -8.72
C GLY A 995 12.80 19.30 -10.06
N GLN A 996 12.12 18.41 -10.78
CA GLN A 996 11.51 18.72 -12.06
C GLN A 996 10.07 18.22 -12.09
N GLN A 997 9.15 19.11 -12.47
CA GLN A 997 7.79 18.85 -12.93
C GLN A 997 6.96 17.90 -12.05
N PHE A 998 6.91 18.17 -10.75
CA PHE A 998 6.09 17.37 -9.84
C PHE A 998 4.59 17.52 -10.13
N PRO A 999 3.84 16.41 -10.11
CA PRO A 999 2.40 16.45 -10.33
C PRO A 999 1.69 17.19 -9.20
N LYS A 1000 0.53 17.77 -9.51
CA LYS A 1000 -0.36 18.33 -8.50
C LYS A 1000 -1.07 17.21 -7.75
N VAL A 1001 -0.95 17.22 -6.42
CA VAL A 1001 -1.59 16.21 -5.55
C VAL A 1001 -2.92 16.72 -5.00
N SER A 1002 -3.01 18.01 -4.66
CA SER A 1002 -4.25 18.65 -4.21
C SER A 1002 -5.26 18.81 -5.35
N SER A 1003 -6.53 18.49 -5.04
CA SER A 1003 -7.69 18.72 -5.92
C SER A 1003 -8.25 20.14 -5.84
N LYS A 1004 -7.69 20.99 -4.98
CA LYS A 1004 -8.13 22.39 -4.83
C LYS A 1004 -7.67 23.20 -6.05
N GLU A 1005 -8.62 23.89 -6.67
CA GLU A 1005 -8.37 24.70 -7.85
C GLU A 1005 -7.41 25.86 -7.51
N GLY A 1006 -6.25 25.91 -8.17
CA GLY A 1006 -5.23 26.93 -7.93
C GLY A 1006 -4.16 26.60 -6.88
N SER A 1007 -4.21 25.44 -6.19
CA SER A 1007 -3.11 25.04 -5.30
C SER A 1007 -1.84 24.73 -6.11
N ILE A 1008 -0.72 25.10 -5.53
CA ILE A 1008 0.62 24.82 -6.03
C ILE A 1008 1.33 24.02 -4.94
N VAL A 1009 2.14 23.07 -5.35
CA VAL A 1009 2.82 22.15 -4.44
C VAL A 1009 3.97 22.88 -3.74
N ASP A 1010 4.14 22.59 -2.46
CA ASP A 1010 5.22 23.05 -1.58
C ASP A 1010 6.22 21.91 -1.33
N PRO A 1011 7.08 21.53 -2.31
CA PRO A 1011 7.77 20.26 -2.23
C PRO A 1011 8.90 20.26 -1.19
N LEU A 1012 9.02 19.14 -0.50
CA LEU A 1012 10.22 18.73 0.25
C LEU A 1012 10.68 17.36 -0.20
N VAL A 1013 11.98 17.09 -0.03
CA VAL A 1013 12.58 15.78 -0.34
C VAL A 1013 13.08 15.14 0.94
N ARG A 1014 12.62 13.92 1.20
CA ARG A 1014 13.08 13.07 2.30
C ARG A 1014 13.87 11.89 1.74
N VAL A 1015 15.05 11.64 2.30
CA VAL A 1015 15.88 10.47 1.98
C VAL A 1015 15.93 9.57 3.20
N GLU A 1016 15.66 8.29 2.98
CA GLU A 1016 15.58 7.24 3.99
C GLU A 1016 16.55 6.12 3.66
N ILE A 1017 17.15 5.56 4.71
CA ILE A 1017 17.98 4.38 4.65
C ILE A 1017 17.24 3.25 5.37
N HIS A 1018 17.05 2.15 4.65
CA HIS A 1018 16.46 0.92 5.17
C HIS A 1018 17.53 -0.17 5.11
N GLY A 1019 17.92 -0.72 6.25
CA GLY A 1019 19.02 -1.69 6.35
C GLY A 1019 18.98 -2.44 7.67
N VAL A 1020 20.16 -2.85 8.17
CA VAL A 1020 20.30 -3.31 9.56
C VAL A 1020 19.88 -2.20 10.55
N PRO A 1021 19.52 -2.51 11.80
CA PRO A 1021 19.07 -1.51 12.77
C PRO A 1021 19.98 -0.26 12.90
N LEU A 1022 21.30 -0.43 12.86
CA LEU A 1022 22.25 0.70 12.92
C LEU A 1022 22.25 1.60 11.66
N ASP A 1023 21.77 1.09 10.52
CA ASP A 1023 21.70 1.85 9.25
C ASP A 1023 20.41 2.67 9.14
N GLN A 1024 19.37 2.34 9.92
CA GLN A 1024 18.06 2.97 9.78
C GLN A 1024 18.12 4.46 10.14
N ALA A 1025 17.96 5.31 9.11
CA ALA A 1025 18.07 6.75 9.25
C ALA A 1025 17.19 7.47 8.22
N LYS A 1026 16.74 8.68 8.54
CA LYS A 1026 16.04 9.56 7.60
C LYS A 1026 16.47 11.01 7.80
N GLN A 1027 16.62 11.74 6.70
CA GLN A 1027 16.86 13.18 6.70
C GLN A 1027 16.02 13.83 5.59
N GLU A 1028 15.70 15.11 5.74
CA GLU A 1028 14.86 15.84 4.80
C GLU A 1028 15.44 17.21 4.49
N THR A 1029 15.10 17.73 3.31
CA THR A 1029 15.40 19.10 2.91
C THR A 1029 14.40 20.06 3.56
N ARG A 1030 14.69 21.36 3.51
CA ARG A 1030 13.64 22.39 3.64
C ARG A 1030 12.56 22.20 2.55
N HIS A 1031 11.35 22.70 2.77
CA HIS A 1031 10.35 22.81 1.72
C HIS A 1031 10.60 24.06 0.87
N ILE A 1032 10.13 24.06 -0.38
CA ILE A 1032 10.10 25.22 -1.26
C ILE A 1032 8.65 25.65 -1.43
N GLU A 1033 8.33 26.90 -1.14
CA GLU A 1033 6.97 27.42 -1.28
C GLU A 1033 6.59 27.62 -2.75
N ASN A 1034 5.39 27.15 -3.11
CA ASN A 1034 4.66 27.35 -4.35
C ASN A 1034 5.50 27.11 -5.63
N ASN A 1035 6.34 26.07 -5.62
CA ASN A 1035 7.09 25.68 -6.81
C ASN A 1035 7.26 24.16 -6.90
N GLY A 1036 6.28 23.49 -7.52
CA GLY A 1036 6.41 22.09 -7.89
C GLY A 1036 7.01 21.85 -9.27
N PHE A 1037 7.35 22.89 -10.04
CA PHE A 1037 7.80 22.75 -11.42
C PHE A 1037 9.31 22.61 -11.56
N ASN A 1038 10.09 23.41 -10.86
CA ASN A 1038 11.55 23.36 -10.87
C ASN A 1038 12.20 23.82 -9.54
N PRO A 1039 11.76 23.29 -8.38
CA PRO A 1039 12.30 23.68 -7.08
C PRO A 1039 13.81 23.41 -6.99
N GLN A 1040 14.53 24.26 -6.23
CA GLN A 1040 15.96 24.11 -5.99
C GLN A 1040 16.27 24.23 -4.49
N TRP A 1041 17.02 23.26 -3.96
CA TRP A 1041 17.30 23.11 -2.52
C TRP A 1041 18.76 23.39 -2.19
N TYR A 1042 19.67 22.65 -2.82
CA TYR A 1042 21.11 22.57 -2.53
C TYR A 1042 21.48 22.04 -1.14
N ASP A 1043 20.51 21.44 -0.43
CA ASP A 1043 20.68 20.81 0.88
C ASP A 1043 21.48 19.50 0.77
N ALA A 1044 22.39 19.25 1.73
CA ALA A 1044 23.24 18.06 1.75
C ALA A 1044 22.86 17.14 2.92
N LEU A 1045 22.47 15.91 2.60
CA LEU A 1045 22.04 14.87 3.53
C LEU A 1045 23.14 13.82 3.68
N GLN A 1046 23.41 13.36 4.90
CA GLN A 1046 24.55 12.47 5.19
C GLN A 1046 24.17 11.27 6.03
N PHE A 1047 24.57 10.07 5.59
CA PHE A 1047 24.24 8.81 6.24
C PHE A 1047 25.50 7.94 6.42
N THR A 1048 25.55 7.17 7.50
CA THR A 1048 26.60 6.17 7.73
C THR A 1048 25.97 4.79 7.65
N LEU A 1049 26.55 3.92 6.81
CA LEU A 1049 26.08 2.56 6.52
C LEU A 1049 27.08 1.55 7.06
N HIS A 1050 26.65 0.75 8.03
CA HIS A 1050 27.36 -0.32 8.71
C HIS A 1050 27.30 -1.63 7.93
N ALA A 1051 26.20 -1.90 7.21
CA ALA A 1051 26.06 -3.04 6.30
C ALA A 1051 25.59 -2.59 4.90
N PRO A 1052 26.45 -1.89 4.12
CA PRO A 1052 26.04 -1.29 2.85
C PRO A 1052 25.46 -2.27 1.82
N GLU A 1053 25.84 -3.55 1.90
CA GLU A 1053 25.33 -4.60 1.01
C GLU A 1053 23.86 -4.99 1.27
N LEU A 1054 23.30 -4.62 2.42
CA LEU A 1054 21.90 -4.83 2.79
C LEU A 1054 21.05 -3.56 2.74
N ALA A 1055 21.67 -2.39 2.56
CA ALA A 1055 21.00 -1.10 2.62
C ALA A 1055 20.25 -0.77 1.33
N LEU A 1056 19.01 -0.32 1.47
CA LEU A 1056 18.19 0.33 0.46
C LEU A 1056 18.12 1.84 0.75
N VAL A 1057 18.21 2.64 -0.30
CA VAL A 1057 18.05 4.10 -0.25
C VAL A 1057 16.72 4.46 -0.90
N ARG A 1058 15.87 5.18 -0.18
CA ARG A 1058 14.54 5.59 -0.63
C ARG A 1058 14.43 7.11 -0.63
N PHE A 1059 14.13 7.67 -1.79
CA PHE A 1059 13.82 9.08 -2.00
C PHE A 1059 12.30 9.24 -1.98
N VAL A 1060 11.79 10.20 -1.22
CA VAL A 1060 10.37 10.52 -1.13
C VAL A 1060 10.20 12.02 -1.34
N VAL A 1061 9.28 12.41 -2.21
CA VAL A 1061 8.87 13.80 -2.42
C VAL A 1061 7.46 13.96 -1.88
N GLU A 1062 7.27 14.97 -1.05
CA GLU A 1062 5.99 15.26 -0.39
C GLU A 1062 5.62 16.73 -0.55
N ASP A 1063 4.33 17.03 -0.57
CA ASP A 1063 3.74 18.37 -0.56
C ASP A 1063 3.55 18.79 0.90
N HIS A 1064 4.29 19.82 1.34
CA HIS A 1064 4.28 20.26 2.72
C HIS A 1064 2.93 20.88 3.10
N ASP A 1065 2.35 20.43 4.22
CA ASP A 1065 1.16 21.06 4.78
C ASP A 1065 1.39 21.38 6.26
N MET A 1066 1.28 22.67 6.63
CA MET A 1066 1.43 23.10 8.03
C MET A 1066 0.29 22.63 8.94
N ALA A 1067 -0.89 22.36 8.39
CA ALA A 1067 -2.12 22.04 9.14
C ALA A 1067 -2.45 20.55 9.16
N SER A 1068 -1.80 19.73 8.32
CA SER A 1068 -2.11 18.31 8.19
C SER A 1068 -0.85 17.48 7.89
N LYS A 1069 -1.03 16.21 7.51
CA LYS A 1069 0.09 15.36 7.10
C LYS A 1069 0.45 15.70 5.65
N ASN A 1070 1.74 15.79 5.34
CA ASN A 1070 2.21 16.01 3.98
C ASN A 1070 1.59 15.02 2.99
N ASP A 1071 1.20 15.51 1.82
CA ASP A 1071 0.65 14.70 0.74
C ASP A 1071 1.78 14.06 -0.07
N PHE A 1072 1.66 12.77 -0.38
CA PHE A 1072 2.66 12.04 -1.16
C PHE A 1072 2.64 12.47 -2.63
N ILE A 1073 3.80 12.84 -3.19
CA ILE A 1073 3.96 13.16 -4.62
C ILE A 1073 4.55 11.98 -5.38
N GLY A 1074 5.69 11.47 -4.93
CA GLY A 1074 6.42 10.40 -5.61
C GLY A 1074 7.56 9.83 -4.78
N GLN A 1075 8.04 8.65 -5.16
CA GLN A 1075 9.17 7.97 -4.52
C GLN A 1075 10.10 7.30 -5.52
N TYR A 1076 11.33 7.04 -5.11
CA TYR A 1076 12.23 6.13 -5.81
C TYR A 1076 13.09 5.35 -4.82
N THR A 1077 13.12 4.03 -4.95
CA THR A 1077 13.88 3.16 -4.04
C THR A 1077 14.86 2.31 -4.84
N LEU A 1078 16.10 2.23 -4.38
CA LEU A 1078 17.13 1.37 -4.96
C LEU A 1078 18.13 0.86 -3.90
N PRO A 1079 18.81 -0.27 -4.14
CA PRO A 1079 19.90 -0.72 -3.28
C PRO A 1079 21.07 0.25 -3.32
N PHE A 1080 21.73 0.45 -2.19
CA PHE A 1080 22.94 1.27 -2.09
C PHE A 1080 24.02 0.83 -3.10
N THR A 1081 24.19 -0.48 -3.27
CA THR A 1081 25.15 -1.07 -4.21
C THR A 1081 24.82 -0.82 -5.69
N CYS A 1082 23.64 -0.28 -5.98
CA CYS A 1082 23.21 0.10 -7.32
C CYS A 1082 23.42 1.59 -7.64
N ILE A 1083 23.83 2.40 -6.66
CA ILE A 1083 23.99 3.85 -6.81
C ILE A 1083 25.28 4.18 -7.56
N LEU A 1084 25.18 5.04 -8.58
CA LEU A 1084 26.32 5.71 -9.19
C LEU A 1084 26.60 7.05 -8.49
N GLN A 1085 27.89 7.39 -8.36
CA GLN A 1085 28.34 8.67 -7.82
C GLN A 1085 28.29 9.79 -8.87
N GLY A 1086 28.45 11.04 -8.43
CA GLY A 1086 28.41 12.24 -9.27
C GLY A 1086 27.02 12.82 -9.44
N TYR A 1087 26.83 13.65 -10.47
CA TYR A 1087 25.55 14.29 -10.79
C TYR A 1087 24.60 13.30 -11.46
N ARG A 1088 23.45 13.04 -10.84
CA ARG A 1088 22.51 11.99 -11.24
C ARG A 1088 21.07 12.47 -11.22
N HIS A 1089 20.27 11.94 -12.15
CA HIS A 1089 18.82 12.04 -12.10
C HIS A 1089 18.20 10.84 -11.36
N VAL A 1090 17.31 11.13 -10.41
CA VAL A 1090 16.47 10.17 -9.71
C VAL A 1090 15.06 10.27 -10.29
N PRO A 1091 14.59 9.31 -11.11
CA PRO A 1091 13.24 9.35 -11.66
C PRO A 1091 12.21 9.08 -10.55
N LEU A 1092 11.05 9.73 -10.60
CA LEU A 1092 10.01 9.52 -9.59
C LEU A 1092 8.96 8.49 -10.05
N LEU A 1093 8.55 7.66 -9.11
CA LEU A 1093 7.46 6.71 -9.24
C LEU A 1093 6.28 7.16 -8.37
N SER A 1094 5.07 6.87 -8.82
CA SER A 1094 3.85 7.09 -8.05
C SER A 1094 3.75 6.07 -6.90
N LYS A 1095 2.73 6.25 -6.06
CA LYS A 1095 2.42 5.34 -4.96
C LYS A 1095 2.20 3.89 -5.42
N ASP A 1096 1.80 3.67 -6.67
CA ASP A 1096 1.55 2.32 -7.20
C ASP A 1096 2.74 1.71 -7.95
N GLY A 1097 3.86 2.44 -8.02
CA GLY A 1097 5.11 2.03 -8.67
C GLY A 1097 5.20 2.42 -10.16
N THR A 1098 4.25 3.21 -10.67
CA THR A 1098 4.28 3.69 -12.06
C THR A 1098 5.17 4.90 -12.25
N SER A 1099 5.87 4.99 -13.38
CA SER A 1099 6.75 6.12 -13.70
C SER A 1099 5.95 7.42 -13.86
N ILE A 1100 6.36 8.48 -13.15
CA ILE A 1100 5.81 9.82 -13.29
C ILE A 1100 6.71 10.61 -14.23
N SER A 1101 6.79 10.25 -15.51
CA SER A 1101 7.63 11.00 -16.45
C SER A 1101 6.99 12.36 -16.80
N PRO A 1102 7.72 13.50 -16.81
CA PRO A 1102 9.19 13.64 -16.69
C PRO A 1102 9.71 13.92 -15.26
N SER A 1103 8.89 13.74 -14.23
CA SER A 1103 9.23 14.10 -12.86
C SER A 1103 10.47 13.37 -12.35
N SER A 1104 11.46 14.15 -11.91
CA SER A 1104 12.71 13.62 -11.37
C SER A 1104 13.35 14.59 -10.37
N LEU A 1105 14.33 14.08 -9.60
CA LEU A 1105 15.26 14.88 -8.81
C LEU A 1105 16.61 14.92 -9.51
N PHE A 1106 17.30 16.04 -9.42
CA PHE A 1106 18.71 16.17 -9.76
C PHE A 1106 19.51 16.23 -8.46
N VAL A 1107 20.42 15.28 -8.29
CA VAL A 1107 21.21 15.11 -7.07
C VAL A 1107 22.68 14.97 -7.41
N HIS A 1108 23.54 15.28 -6.46
CA HIS A 1108 24.96 14.93 -6.53
C HIS A 1108 25.30 13.96 -5.40
N VAL A 1109 25.90 12.82 -5.74
CA VAL A 1109 26.13 11.70 -4.82
C VAL A 1109 27.62 11.47 -4.60
N ARG A 1110 28.04 11.37 -3.34
CA ARG A 1110 29.38 10.91 -2.95
C ARG A 1110 29.31 9.77 -1.94
N ILE A 1111 30.15 8.77 -2.16
CA ILE A 1111 30.31 7.60 -1.31
C ILE A 1111 31.77 7.56 -0.86
N MET A 1112 31.99 7.64 0.44
CA MET A 1112 33.34 7.74 1.02
C MET A 1112 33.51 6.68 2.10
N LYS A 1113 34.76 6.24 2.31
CA LYS A 1113 35.10 5.56 3.56
C LYS A 1113 35.10 6.60 4.68
N PRO A 1114 34.44 6.34 5.83
CA PRO A 1114 34.17 7.32 6.87
C PRO A 1114 35.41 7.89 7.56
#